data_AF-A0A8J4QPA6-F1
#
_entry.id   AF-A0A8J4QPA6-F1
#
_cell.length_a   1.000
_cell.length_b   1.000
_cell.length_c   1.000
_cell.angle_alpha   90.00
_cell.angle_beta   90.00
_cell.angle_gamma   90.00
#
_symmetry.space_group_name_H-M   'P 1'
#
loop_
_entity.id
_entity.type
_entity.pdbx_description
1 polymer ?
#
loop_
_entity_poly.entity_id
_entity_poly.type
_entity_poly.pdbx_seq_one_letter_code
_entity_poly.pdbx_strand_id
1 'polypeptide(L)'
;MGVDDLPMDDKAKRMRDLLSSFYSPDPSISPSPDSPSARPQQITLDDINSTSFDPDHYMNFLVEKSNLEGLLQRHVEMAAEIKNLDTDLQMLVYENYNKFISATDTIKRMKTNIVGMESNMEGLLEKIMSVQSRSDGVNTLLFEKREHIEKLHRTYNLLRKVQFIFDLPVRLGKCIKSEAYADAVRFYIGAMPIFKAYGDSSFQDCKQASEEAMAIIIKNLQGKLFSDSESIQARAEAAVLLKQLDFPVESLKARLLEKLAQSLADLQLKTKELSNASVDSKDSSKEESIPCSAPAAAHEASVREFAEALRAYCVIFPDSENQLVKLAQDLVTKHFETTGEYVKERICSAELLRVLRVIWKDVLLMDEVLHEAALPDYSLEAAKVAVKQYVASRFSHLLHDISDALTKVHGRQKDGGKEYSLQVVLETSKKAVLQGSMDVLLDFRQILEDNLELLVNLKDLIIDLVQEGFQDFFRALDDHFLLLSGRNISPSQDQGLTEGTQGDKAFAGLVLVLAQLSVFIEQTAIPRITEEIAASFSGGGVRGYENGPAFVPGEICRIFRSAGEKFLNLHIKMRTQRISLLLKKRFTAPNWIKHKEPREVHMFVDLFLQELGAIGREVKQILPQGLRRHRRNDSNGSTASSRSNPLREEKLTQSNTQRARSQLLETHLAKLFKQKVEIFTKVEYTQESVVSTIVKLSLKSLQEFVRLQTFNRSGFQQIQLDIQFLRTPLKETVEDDAAVDFLLDEVIVGASERCLDPIPLEPPILDKLIQAKLAKTRDQIPSAS
;
A
#
# COMPACT_ATOMS: atom_id res chain seq x y z
N MET A 1 -46.08 -6.25 11.95
CA MET A 1 -45.44 -7.29 11.14
C MET A 1 -45.83 -7.03 9.70
N GLY A 2 -44.92 -6.42 8.93
CA GLY A 2 -45.09 -6.29 7.48
C GLY A 2 -44.93 -7.68 6.88
N VAL A 3 -45.92 -8.11 6.10
CA VAL A 3 -45.80 -9.31 5.29
C VAL A 3 -45.08 -8.86 4.03
N ASP A 4 -43.82 -9.28 3.89
CA ASP A 4 -43.07 -9.14 2.65
C ASP A 4 -43.86 -9.73 1.50
N ASP A 5 -44.16 -8.91 0.49
CA ASP A 5 -44.70 -9.35 -0.79
C ASP A 5 -43.66 -10.27 -1.46
N LEU A 6 -43.88 -11.59 -1.30
CA LEU A 6 -43.21 -12.59 -2.11
C LEU A 6 -43.48 -12.29 -3.59
N PRO A 7 -42.48 -12.43 -4.49
CA PRO A 7 -42.67 -12.17 -5.90
C PRO A 7 -43.73 -13.13 -6.45
N MET A 8 -44.93 -12.59 -6.71
CA MET A 8 -46.03 -13.34 -7.30
C MET A 8 -45.60 -13.87 -8.66
N ASP A 9 -45.73 -15.18 -8.87
CA ASP A 9 -45.51 -15.85 -10.15
C ASP A 9 -46.28 -15.11 -11.26
N ASP A 10 -45.61 -14.78 -12.37
CA ASP A 10 -46.18 -13.95 -13.44
C ASP A 10 -47.48 -14.56 -13.99
N LYS A 11 -47.63 -15.89 -13.90
CA LYS A 11 -48.88 -16.58 -14.23
C LYS A 11 -50.01 -16.24 -13.27
N ALA A 12 -49.75 -16.22 -11.97
CA ALA A 12 -50.75 -15.86 -10.95
C ALA A 12 -51.17 -14.39 -11.08
N LYS A 13 -50.24 -13.51 -11.45
CA LYS A 13 -50.53 -12.10 -11.75
C LYS A 13 -51.43 -11.97 -12.98
N ARG A 14 -51.09 -12.63 -14.10
CA ARG A 14 -51.93 -12.66 -15.31
C ARG A 14 -53.32 -13.22 -15.07
N MET A 15 -53.45 -14.33 -14.34
CA MET A 15 -54.76 -14.91 -13.99
C MET A 15 -55.59 -13.97 -13.11
N ARG A 16 -54.95 -13.24 -12.18
CA ARG A 16 -55.61 -12.23 -11.35
C ARG A 16 -56.07 -11.04 -12.18
N ASP A 17 -55.27 -10.59 -13.15
CA ASP A 17 -55.63 -9.49 -14.06
C ASP A 17 -56.73 -9.91 -15.04
N LEU A 18 -56.75 -11.17 -15.50
CA LEU A 18 -57.85 -11.71 -16.29
C LEU A 18 -59.15 -11.78 -15.47
N LEU A 19 -59.06 -12.27 -14.24
CA LEU A 19 -60.20 -12.30 -13.33
C LEU A 19 -60.69 -10.88 -13.00
N SER A 20 -59.79 -9.94 -12.77
CA SER A 20 -60.16 -8.56 -12.52
C SER A 20 -60.82 -7.96 -13.75
N SER A 21 -60.40 -8.25 -14.98
CA SER A 21 -61.09 -7.74 -16.17
C SER A 21 -62.52 -8.27 -16.31
N PHE A 22 -62.79 -9.54 -15.97
CA PHE A 22 -64.14 -10.12 -16.04
C PHE A 22 -65.07 -9.68 -14.90
N TYR A 23 -64.52 -9.42 -13.71
CA TYR A 23 -65.30 -9.09 -12.51
C TYR A 23 -65.20 -7.61 -12.09
N SER A 24 -64.38 -6.80 -12.76
CA SER A 24 -64.35 -5.35 -12.50
C SER A 24 -65.63 -4.71 -12.98
N PRO A 25 -66.25 -3.85 -12.15
CA PRO A 25 -67.44 -3.13 -12.55
C PRO A 25 -67.11 -2.18 -13.70
N ASP A 26 -67.97 -2.18 -14.72
CA ASP A 26 -67.97 -1.21 -15.82
C ASP A 26 -67.84 0.24 -15.26
N PRO A 27 -66.84 1.03 -15.68
CA PRO A 27 -66.59 2.38 -15.13
C PRO A 27 -67.72 3.38 -15.44
N SER A 28 -68.77 2.97 -16.14
CA SER A 28 -69.99 3.75 -16.33
C SER A 28 -70.96 3.75 -15.13
N ILE A 29 -70.68 3.00 -14.05
CA ILE A 29 -71.56 2.95 -12.86
C ILE A 29 -70.77 3.16 -11.56
N SER A 30 -70.28 4.38 -11.33
CA SER A 30 -70.28 5.05 -10.01
C SER A 30 -69.46 6.34 -10.01
N PRO A 31 -70.02 7.49 -9.59
CA PRO A 31 -69.25 8.69 -9.30
C PRO A 31 -68.91 8.71 -7.81
N SER A 32 -67.63 8.65 -7.46
CA SER A 32 -67.19 9.02 -6.10
C SER A 32 -65.93 9.88 -6.19
N PRO A 33 -65.97 11.12 -5.66
CA PRO A 33 -64.83 12.00 -5.60
C PRO A 33 -63.91 11.58 -4.43
N ASP A 34 -62.66 12.05 -4.49
CA ASP A 34 -61.66 12.04 -3.43
C ASP A 34 -60.71 10.82 -3.38
N SER A 35 -59.63 10.94 -4.17
CA SER A 35 -58.30 10.46 -3.78
C SER A 35 -57.25 11.42 -4.36
N PRO A 36 -56.43 12.11 -3.53
CA PRO A 36 -55.46 13.07 -4.03
C PRO A 36 -54.15 12.35 -4.41
N SER A 37 -53.54 12.82 -5.51
CA SER A 37 -52.16 12.57 -5.94
C SER A 37 -51.81 11.18 -6.51
N ALA A 38 -52.19 10.94 -7.76
CA ALA A 38 -51.31 10.26 -8.71
C ALA A 38 -50.95 11.26 -9.81
N ARG A 39 -49.65 11.52 -9.98
CA ARG A 39 -49.08 12.36 -11.04
C ARG A 39 -49.58 11.87 -12.41
N PRO A 40 -49.75 12.72 -13.42
CA PRO A 40 -50.03 12.26 -14.78
C PRO A 40 -48.81 11.48 -15.25
N GLN A 41 -48.82 10.15 -15.12
CA GLN A 41 -47.95 9.32 -15.91
C GLN A 41 -48.37 9.55 -17.35
N GLN A 42 -47.46 10.16 -18.11
CA GLN A 42 -47.59 10.32 -19.55
C GLN A 42 -48.09 8.99 -20.11
N ILE A 43 -49.24 9.03 -20.78
CA ILE A 43 -49.71 7.92 -21.59
C ILE A 43 -48.61 7.72 -22.63
N THR A 44 -47.71 6.79 -22.37
CA THR A 44 -46.77 6.31 -23.37
C THR A 44 -47.63 5.62 -24.41
N LEU A 45 -47.57 6.09 -25.65
CA LEU A 45 -48.31 5.57 -26.81
C LEU A 45 -48.03 4.07 -27.12
N ASP A 46 -47.28 3.38 -26.25
CA ASP A 46 -46.89 1.97 -26.32
C ASP A 46 -47.68 1.05 -25.36
N ASP A 47 -48.61 1.56 -24.53
CA ASP A 47 -49.36 0.71 -23.61
C ASP A 47 -50.60 0.06 -24.28
N ILE A 48 -50.44 -1.19 -24.72
CA ILE A 48 -51.48 -2.01 -25.37
C ILE A 48 -52.64 -2.36 -24.41
N ASN A 49 -52.41 -2.33 -23.10
CA ASN A 49 -53.42 -2.72 -22.10
C ASN A 49 -54.32 -1.56 -21.66
N SER A 50 -54.12 -0.36 -22.21
CA SER A 50 -54.96 0.80 -21.95
C SER A 50 -56.34 0.66 -22.61
N THR A 51 -57.40 1.04 -21.89
CA THR A 51 -58.78 1.04 -22.41
C THR A 51 -59.00 2.02 -23.57
N SER A 52 -58.04 2.92 -23.82
CA SER A 52 -58.07 3.93 -24.90
C SER A 52 -57.12 3.59 -26.07
N PHE A 53 -56.67 2.34 -26.18
CA PHE A 53 -55.75 1.89 -27.22
C PHE A 53 -56.35 1.98 -28.63
N ASP A 54 -55.64 2.65 -29.55
CA ASP A 54 -55.98 2.73 -30.96
C ASP A 54 -55.03 1.82 -31.79
N PRO A 55 -55.53 0.69 -32.34
CA PRO A 55 -54.72 -0.26 -33.09
C PRO A 55 -54.04 0.36 -34.32
N ASP A 56 -54.74 1.27 -35.01
CA ASP A 56 -54.25 1.84 -36.27
C ASP A 56 -53.10 2.82 -36.00
N HIS A 57 -53.22 3.64 -34.96
CA HIS A 57 -52.16 4.55 -34.54
C HIS A 57 -50.93 3.81 -34.00
N TYR A 58 -51.13 2.76 -33.21
CA TYR A 58 -50.04 1.93 -32.70
C TYR A 58 -49.31 1.16 -33.81
N MET A 59 -50.05 0.61 -34.78
CA MET A 59 -49.46 -0.09 -35.93
C MET A 59 -48.63 0.86 -36.81
N ASN A 60 -49.13 2.07 -37.08
CA ASN A 60 -48.39 3.08 -37.84
C ASN A 60 -47.10 3.48 -37.12
N PHE A 61 -47.15 3.69 -35.80
CA PHE A 61 -45.97 3.97 -34.98
C PHE A 61 -44.96 2.81 -34.96
N LEU A 62 -45.44 1.57 -34.90
CA LEU A 62 -44.60 0.37 -34.90
C LEU A 62 -43.87 0.22 -36.25
N VAL A 63 -44.58 0.47 -37.36
CA VAL A 63 -44.00 0.44 -38.72
C VAL A 63 -42.98 1.56 -38.94
N GLU A 64 -43.19 2.76 -38.38
CA GLU A 64 -42.22 3.85 -38.46
C GLU A 64 -40.95 3.61 -37.62
N LYS A 65 -41.06 2.95 -36.46
CA LYS A 65 -39.93 2.77 -35.52
C LYS A 65 -39.14 1.48 -35.70
N SER A 66 -39.71 0.40 -36.25
CA SER A 66 -39.10 -0.92 -36.24
C SER A 66 -38.69 -1.40 -37.63
N ASN A 67 -37.62 -2.22 -37.69
CA ASN A 67 -37.21 -2.92 -38.90
C ASN A 67 -38.07 -4.19 -39.14
N LEU A 68 -38.07 -4.73 -40.36
CA LEU A 68 -38.91 -5.88 -40.73
C LEU A 68 -38.72 -7.10 -39.82
N GLU A 69 -37.48 -7.34 -39.37
CA GLU A 69 -37.16 -8.43 -38.44
C GLU A 69 -37.79 -8.20 -37.06
N GLY A 70 -37.74 -6.98 -36.54
CA GLY A 70 -38.36 -6.59 -35.28
C GLY A 70 -39.89 -6.68 -35.33
N LEU A 71 -40.50 -6.36 -36.47
CA LEU A 71 -41.94 -6.52 -36.66
C LEU A 71 -42.36 -7.99 -36.70
N LEU A 72 -41.57 -8.85 -37.36
CA LEU A 72 -41.81 -10.29 -37.41
C LEU A 72 -41.67 -10.95 -36.03
N GLN A 73 -40.64 -10.55 -35.28
CA GLN A 73 -40.44 -11.01 -33.90
C GLN A 73 -41.63 -10.61 -33.01
N ARG A 74 -42.12 -9.36 -33.12
CA ARG A 74 -43.27 -8.92 -32.33
C ARG A 74 -44.57 -9.65 -32.70
N HIS A 75 -44.76 -10.01 -33.96
CA HIS A 75 -45.89 -10.85 -34.38
C HIS A 75 -45.82 -12.25 -33.77
N VAL A 76 -44.64 -12.88 -33.75
CA VAL A 76 -44.44 -14.21 -33.15
C VAL A 76 -44.70 -14.17 -31.65
N GLU A 77 -44.20 -13.16 -30.96
CA GLU A 77 -44.45 -12.95 -29.53
C GLU A 77 -45.94 -12.76 -29.24
N MET A 78 -46.62 -11.90 -29.98
CA MET A 78 -48.05 -11.65 -29.81
C MET A 78 -48.89 -12.92 -30.07
N ALA A 79 -48.54 -13.72 -31.08
CA ALA A 79 -49.21 -14.98 -31.36
C ALA A 79 -49.01 -16.01 -30.23
N ALA A 80 -47.84 -16.03 -29.59
CA ALA A 80 -47.59 -16.87 -28.43
C ALA A 80 -48.37 -16.38 -27.19
N GLU A 81 -48.39 -15.06 -26.95
CA GLU A 81 -49.16 -14.43 -25.87
C GLU A 81 -50.66 -14.74 -26.00
N ILE A 82 -51.25 -14.63 -27.20
CA ILE A 82 -52.67 -14.96 -27.45
C ILE A 82 -52.99 -16.42 -27.11
N LYS A 83 -52.13 -17.37 -27.52
CA LYS A 83 -52.34 -18.79 -27.21
C LYS A 83 -52.26 -19.09 -25.71
N ASN A 84 -51.33 -18.43 -25.02
CA ASN A 84 -51.18 -18.60 -23.58
C ASN A 84 -52.40 -18.04 -22.83
N LEU A 85 -52.89 -16.86 -23.24
CA LEU A 85 -54.09 -16.25 -22.65
C LEU A 85 -55.34 -17.10 -22.85
N ASP A 86 -55.52 -17.73 -24.02
CA ASP A 86 -56.65 -18.64 -24.27
C ASP A 86 -56.57 -19.90 -23.38
N THR A 87 -55.36 -20.47 -23.23
CA THR A 87 -55.14 -21.62 -22.33
C THR A 87 -55.42 -21.25 -20.88
N ASP A 88 -54.97 -20.09 -20.44
CA ASP A 88 -55.21 -19.58 -19.07
C ASP A 88 -56.70 -19.29 -18.84
N LEU A 89 -57.43 -18.75 -19.84
CA LEU A 89 -58.88 -18.55 -19.78
C LEU A 89 -59.64 -19.88 -19.64
N GLN A 90 -59.27 -20.89 -20.44
CA GLN A 90 -59.87 -22.22 -20.34
C GLN A 90 -59.62 -22.84 -18.96
N MET A 91 -58.38 -22.75 -18.45
CA MET A 91 -58.01 -23.21 -17.11
C MET A 91 -58.86 -22.54 -16.03
N LEU A 92 -59.08 -21.23 -16.15
CA LEU A 92 -59.88 -20.47 -15.21
C LEU A 92 -61.33 -20.95 -15.17
N VAL A 93 -61.95 -21.19 -16.33
CA VAL A 93 -63.32 -21.70 -16.43
C VAL A 93 -63.41 -23.08 -15.76
N TYR A 94 -62.49 -24.00 -16.06
CA TYR A 94 -62.48 -25.34 -15.46
C TYR A 94 -62.29 -25.29 -13.93
N GLU A 95 -61.35 -24.49 -13.44
CA GLU A 95 -61.14 -24.33 -12.01
C GLU A 95 -62.37 -23.75 -11.32
N ASN A 96 -63.03 -22.77 -11.93
CA ASN A 96 -64.19 -22.10 -11.38
C ASN A 96 -65.39 -23.08 -11.26
N TYR A 97 -65.68 -23.85 -12.31
CA TYR A 97 -66.71 -24.90 -12.26
C TYR A 97 -66.37 -25.99 -11.23
N ASN A 98 -65.12 -26.44 -11.15
CA ASN A 98 -64.71 -27.43 -10.15
C ASN A 98 -64.89 -26.91 -8.71
N LYS A 99 -64.57 -25.63 -8.47
CA LYS A 99 -64.77 -24.99 -7.15
C LYS A 99 -66.25 -24.88 -6.80
N PHE A 100 -67.12 -24.54 -7.76
CA PHE A 100 -68.57 -24.52 -7.53
C PHE A 100 -69.16 -25.90 -7.24
N ILE A 101 -68.72 -26.93 -7.96
CA ILE A 101 -69.16 -28.31 -7.71
C ILE A 101 -68.72 -28.76 -6.31
N SER A 102 -67.46 -28.51 -5.94
CA SER A 102 -66.96 -28.90 -4.61
C SER A 102 -67.67 -28.14 -3.47
N ALA A 103 -67.96 -26.85 -3.67
CA ALA A 103 -68.74 -26.05 -2.74
C ALA A 103 -70.16 -26.62 -2.57
N THR A 104 -70.81 -26.99 -3.67
CA THR A 104 -72.15 -27.58 -3.67
C THR A 104 -72.18 -28.93 -2.94
N ASP A 105 -71.22 -29.81 -3.20
CA ASP A 105 -71.11 -31.10 -2.51
C ASP A 105 -70.81 -30.94 -1.02
N THR A 106 -70.01 -29.93 -0.65
CA THR A 106 -69.72 -29.59 0.74
C THR A 106 -70.98 -29.13 1.48
N ILE A 107 -71.78 -28.25 0.85
CA ILE A 107 -73.06 -27.80 1.40
C ILE A 107 -74.02 -28.98 1.59
N LYS A 108 -74.06 -29.91 0.63
CA LYS A 108 -74.90 -31.10 0.72
C LYS A 108 -74.49 -32.01 1.88
N ARG A 109 -73.18 -32.23 2.09
CA ARG A 109 -72.64 -32.99 3.22
C ARG A 109 -72.94 -32.32 4.56
N MET A 110 -72.75 -31.01 4.62
CA MET A 110 -73.02 -30.19 5.81
C MET A 110 -74.50 -30.27 6.20
N LYS A 111 -75.42 -30.19 5.23
CA LYS A 111 -76.87 -30.34 5.47
C LYS A 111 -77.21 -31.70 6.08
N THR A 112 -76.66 -32.81 5.57
CA THR A 112 -76.96 -34.15 6.10
C THR A 112 -76.48 -34.32 7.54
N ASN A 113 -75.31 -33.77 7.89
CA ASN A 113 -74.76 -33.87 9.25
C ASN A 113 -75.51 -32.98 10.26
N ILE A 114 -75.97 -31.81 9.84
CA ILE A 114 -76.68 -30.87 10.74
C ILE A 114 -78.06 -31.41 11.13
N VAL A 115 -78.75 -32.11 10.23
CA VAL A 115 -80.15 -32.59 10.44
C VAL A 115 -80.29 -33.69 11.52
N GLY A 116 -79.20 -34.14 12.15
CA GLY A 116 -79.24 -35.05 13.31
C GLY A 116 -78.41 -34.61 14.52
N MET A 117 -77.72 -33.46 14.45
CA MET A 117 -76.79 -33.03 15.50
C MET A 117 -77.51 -32.50 16.75
N GLU A 118 -78.64 -31.82 16.57
CA GLU A 118 -79.43 -31.23 17.67
C GLU A 118 -79.95 -32.30 18.64
N SER A 119 -80.55 -33.37 18.11
CA SER A 119 -81.03 -34.51 18.91
C SER A 119 -79.89 -35.25 19.64
N ASN A 120 -78.72 -35.39 18.99
CA ASN A 120 -77.55 -36.01 19.63
C ASN A 120 -76.97 -35.11 20.74
N MET A 121 -77.03 -33.78 20.58
CA MET A 121 -76.54 -32.81 21.55
C MET A 121 -77.41 -32.79 22.82
N GLU A 122 -78.73 -32.88 22.67
CA GLU A 122 -79.67 -33.02 23.79
C GLU A 122 -79.44 -34.32 24.58
N GLY A 123 -79.30 -35.46 23.88
CA GLY A 123 -79.01 -36.74 24.54
C GLY A 123 -77.64 -36.78 25.23
N LEU A 124 -76.67 -36.02 24.74
CA LEU A 124 -75.37 -35.87 25.41
C LEU A 124 -75.50 -35.02 26.68
N LEU A 125 -76.25 -33.91 26.61
CA LEU A 125 -76.43 -32.99 27.72
C LEU A 125 -77.11 -33.70 28.91
N GLU A 126 -78.11 -34.54 28.63
CA GLU A 126 -78.78 -35.35 29.65
C GLU A 126 -77.82 -36.35 30.33
N LYS A 127 -76.98 -37.04 29.55
CA LYS A 127 -75.95 -37.94 30.09
C LYS A 127 -74.92 -37.20 30.94
N ILE A 128 -74.50 -36.01 30.51
CA ILE A 128 -73.57 -35.18 31.27
C ILE A 128 -74.19 -34.74 32.59
N MET A 129 -75.44 -34.28 32.60
CA MET A 129 -76.14 -33.92 33.84
C MET A 129 -76.29 -35.11 34.80
N SER A 130 -76.54 -36.31 34.26
CA SER A 130 -76.57 -37.54 35.07
C SER A 130 -75.21 -37.90 35.66
N VAL A 131 -74.13 -37.76 34.90
CA VAL A 131 -72.77 -38.01 35.39
C VAL A 131 -72.35 -36.96 36.42
N GLN A 132 -72.66 -35.69 36.18
CA GLN A 132 -72.39 -34.57 37.10
C GLN A 132 -73.02 -34.83 38.47
N SER A 133 -74.31 -35.16 38.51
CA SER A 133 -75.01 -35.41 39.78
C SER A 133 -74.47 -36.63 40.54
N ARG A 134 -74.13 -37.72 39.84
CA ARG A 134 -73.46 -38.87 40.46
C ARG A 134 -72.06 -38.53 40.97
N SER A 135 -71.32 -37.72 40.23
CA SER A 135 -69.97 -37.25 40.62
C SER A 135 -70.03 -36.36 41.87
N ASP A 136 -70.98 -35.44 41.94
CA ASP A 136 -71.16 -34.56 43.11
C ASP A 136 -71.53 -35.37 44.37
N GLY A 137 -72.35 -36.41 44.21
CA GLY A 137 -72.65 -37.36 45.29
C GLY A 137 -71.42 -38.14 45.79
N VAL A 138 -70.52 -38.54 44.89
CA VAL A 138 -69.25 -39.20 45.28
C VAL A 138 -68.29 -38.19 45.92
N ASN A 139 -68.24 -36.96 45.41
CA ASN A 139 -67.34 -35.93 45.89
C ASN A 139 -67.67 -35.50 47.32
N THR A 140 -68.96 -35.38 47.66
CA THR A 140 -69.41 -35.07 49.03
C THR A 140 -69.03 -36.18 50.02
N LEU A 141 -69.20 -37.45 49.66
CA LEU A 141 -68.82 -38.60 50.51
C LEU A 141 -67.31 -38.71 50.75
N LEU A 142 -66.48 -38.29 49.80
CA LEU A 142 -65.02 -38.38 49.90
C LEU A 142 -64.36 -37.16 50.55
N PHE A 143 -65.06 -36.03 50.67
CA PHE A 143 -64.49 -34.78 51.15
C PHE A 143 -63.88 -34.90 52.56
N GLU A 144 -64.64 -35.42 53.52
CA GLU A 144 -64.16 -35.57 54.92
C GLU A 144 -62.96 -36.52 55.00
N LYS A 145 -62.97 -37.62 54.23
CA LYS A 145 -61.86 -38.58 54.21
C LYS A 145 -60.60 -37.96 53.60
N ARG A 146 -60.73 -37.14 52.54
CA ARG A 146 -59.60 -36.38 51.96
C ARG A 146 -59.04 -35.37 52.95
N GLU A 147 -59.89 -34.65 53.68
CA GLU A 147 -59.45 -33.67 54.67
C GLU A 147 -58.68 -34.31 55.82
N HIS A 148 -59.13 -35.48 56.30
CA HIS A 148 -58.38 -36.25 57.31
C HIS A 148 -57.04 -36.76 56.77
N ILE A 149 -57.00 -37.23 55.53
CA ILE A 149 -55.75 -37.65 54.87
C ILE A 149 -54.81 -36.46 54.71
N GLU A 150 -55.31 -35.27 54.34
CA GLU A 150 -54.49 -34.06 54.26
C GLU A 150 -53.91 -33.66 55.62
N LYS A 151 -54.72 -33.68 56.68
CA LYS A 151 -54.25 -33.38 58.05
C LYS A 151 -53.14 -34.34 58.49
N LEU A 152 -53.31 -35.64 58.23
CA LEU A 152 -52.30 -36.67 58.51
C LEU A 152 -51.06 -36.54 57.61
N HIS A 153 -51.24 -36.16 56.35
CA HIS A 153 -50.15 -35.92 55.43
C HIS A 153 -49.33 -34.69 55.84
N ARG A 154 -49.97 -33.62 56.35
CA ARG A 154 -49.28 -32.45 56.92
C ARG A 154 -48.44 -32.83 58.14
N THR A 155 -48.94 -33.64 59.07
CA THR A 155 -48.18 -34.09 60.24
C THR A 155 -47.03 -35.01 59.85
N TYR A 156 -47.27 -35.97 58.94
CA TYR A 156 -46.22 -36.84 58.40
C TYR A 156 -45.12 -36.04 57.69
N ASN A 157 -45.48 -35.04 56.88
CA ASN A 157 -44.53 -34.18 56.19
C ASN A 157 -43.70 -33.32 57.16
N LEU A 158 -44.31 -32.83 58.24
CA LEU A 158 -43.58 -32.10 59.28
C LEU A 158 -42.56 -33.02 59.97
N LEU A 159 -42.97 -34.23 60.35
CA LEU A 159 -42.07 -35.20 60.98
C LEU A 159 -40.90 -35.57 60.05
N ARG A 160 -41.18 -35.76 58.76
CA ARG A 160 -40.16 -36.04 57.73
C ARG A 160 -39.17 -34.89 57.56
N LYS A 161 -39.62 -33.64 57.63
CA LYS A 161 -38.75 -32.45 57.58
C LYS A 161 -37.87 -32.35 58.82
N VAL A 162 -38.39 -32.62 60.01
CA VAL A 162 -37.60 -32.63 61.25
C VAL A 162 -36.55 -33.75 61.23
N GLN A 163 -36.94 -34.95 60.79
CA GLN A 163 -36.02 -36.08 60.62
C GLN A 163 -34.89 -35.75 59.62
N PHE A 164 -35.20 -35.06 58.53
CA PHE A 164 -34.20 -34.62 57.55
C PHE A 164 -33.14 -33.69 58.16
N ILE A 165 -33.52 -32.82 59.10
CA ILE A 165 -32.60 -31.89 59.76
C ILE A 165 -31.65 -32.61 60.72
N PHE A 166 -32.15 -33.59 61.49
CA PHE A 166 -31.30 -34.41 62.36
C PHE A 166 -30.35 -35.33 61.57
N ASP A 167 -30.80 -35.86 60.42
CA ASP A 167 -29.95 -36.68 59.56
C ASP A 167 -28.92 -35.85 58.76
N LEU A 168 -29.05 -34.52 58.73
CA LEU A 168 -28.27 -33.66 57.84
C LEU A 168 -26.75 -33.79 58.03
N PRO A 169 -26.18 -33.76 59.25
CA PRO A 169 -24.74 -33.89 59.44
C PRO A 169 -24.18 -35.23 58.93
N VAL A 170 -24.94 -36.32 59.14
CA VAL A 170 -24.57 -37.66 58.66
C VAL A 170 -24.62 -37.73 57.14
N ARG A 171 -25.63 -37.10 56.52
CA ARG A 171 -25.74 -36.99 55.05
C ARG A 171 -24.63 -36.14 54.46
N LEU A 172 -24.27 -35.01 55.08
CA LEU A 172 -23.13 -34.17 54.67
C LEU A 172 -21.82 -34.94 54.79
N GLY A 173 -21.61 -35.68 55.88
CA GLY A 173 -20.46 -36.56 56.05
C GLY A 173 -20.36 -37.65 54.97
N LYS A 174 -21.51 -38.19 54.53
CA LYS A 174 -21.56 -39.13 53.39
C LYS A 174 -21.20 -38.44 52.07
N CYS A 175 -21.68 -37.22 51.83
CA CYS A 175 -21.37 -36.43 50.64
C CYS A 175 -19.89 -36.05 50.56
N ILE A 176 -19.24 -35.80 51.71
CA ILE A 176 -17.79 -35.59 51.79
C ILE A 176 -17.02 -36.84 51.33
N LYS A 177 -17.46 -38.03 51.75
CA LYS A 177 -16.81 -39.30 51.38
C LYS A 177 -17.05 -39.69 49.92
N SER A 178 -18.20 -39.31 49.35
CA SER A 178 -18.55 -39.61 47.96
C SER A 178 -18.22 -38.49 46.98
N GLU A 179 -17.55 -37.42 47.44
CA GLU A 179 -17.22 -36.20 46.67
C GLU A 179 -18.43 -35.53 45.97
N ALA A 180 -19.65 -35.80 46.43
CA ALA A 180 -20.88 -35.26 45.86
C ALA A 180 -21.19 -33.88 46.49
N TYR A 181 -20.33 -32.90 46.21
CA TYR A 181 -20.41 -31.58 46.86
C TYR A 181 -21.67 -30.79 46.48
N ALA A 182 -22.21 -30.98 45.27
CA ALA A 182 -23.43 -30.31 44.83
C ALA A 182 -24.66 -30.68 45.67
N ASP A 183 -24.82 -31.97 45.97
CA ASP A 183 -25.92 -32.44 46.80
C ASP A 183 -25.75 -31.98 48.26
N ALA A 184 -24.51 -31.93 48.75
CA ALA A 184 -24.19 -31.41 50.08
C ALA A 184 -24.60 -29.94 50.23
N VAL A 185 -24.24 -29.09 49.26
CA VAL A 185 -24.61 -27.66 49.26
C VAL A 185 -26.12 -27.49 49.17
N ARG A 186 -26.82 -28.26 48.32
CA ARG A 186 -28.29 -28.24 48.23
C ARG A 186 -28.97 -28.64 49.53
N PHE A 187 -28.52 -29.71 50.18
CA PHE A 187 -29.09 -30.15 51.45
C PHE A 187 -28.90 -29.11 52.55
N TYR A 188 -27.74 -28.44 52.57
CA TYR A 188 -27.44 -27.38 53.53
C TYR A 188 -28.25 -26.11 53.28
N ILE A 189 -28.36 -25.64 52.03
CA ILE A 189 -29.20 -24.48 51.67
C ILE A 189 -30.67 -24.73 52.02
N GLY A 190 -31.18 -25.94 51.78
CA GLY A 190 -32.55 -26.32 52.14
C GLY A 190 -32.81 -26.32 53.65
N ALA A 191 -31.78 -26.58 54.47
CA ALA A 191 -31.86 -26.56 55.93
C ALA A 191 -31.57 -25.17 56.54
N MET A 192 -30.89 -24.29 55.82
CA MET A 192 -30.48 -22.96 56.27
C MET A 192 -31.61 -22.09 56.88
N PRO A 193 -32.83 -22.02 56.30
CA PRO A 193 -33.91 -21.22 56.90
C PRO A 193 -34.34 -21.75 58.27
N ILE A 194 -34.27 -23.08 58.47
CA ILE A 194 -34.63 -23.73 59.73
C ILE A 194 -33.53 -23.50 60.78
N PHE A 195 -32.26 -23.55 60.38
CA PHE A 195 -31.15 -23.20 61.25
C PHE A 195 -31.11 -21.71 61.60
N LYS A 196 -31.54 -20.82 60.72
CA LYS A 196 -31.68 -19.38 61.04
C LYS A 196 -32.82 -19.12 62.03
N ALA A 197 -33.93 -19.86 61.94
CA ALA A 197 -35.09 -19.64 62.80
C ALA A 197 -35.02 -20.38 64.16
N TYR A 198 -34.45 -21.58 64.19
CA TYR A 198 -34.49 -22.48 65.36
C TYR A 198 -33.11 -23.07 65.73
N GLY A 199 -32.05 -22.69 65.03
CA GLY A 199 -30.71 -23.25 65.21
C GLY A 199 -30.07 -22.96 66.56
N ASP A 200 -30.45 -21.87 67.24
CA ASP A 200 -29.85 -21.49 68.53
C ASP A 200 -30.59 -22.11 69.73
N SER A 201 -31.52 -23.03 69.47
CA SER A 201 -32.30 -23.74 70.49
C SER A 201 -32.19 -25.26 70.29
N SER A 202 -33.23 -25.91 69.79
CA SER A 202 -33.32 -27.38 69.70
C SER A 202 -32.40 -28.03 68.68
N PHE A 203 -31.78 -27.26 67.77
CA PHE A 203 -30.94 -27.79 66.68
C PHE A 203 -29.49 -27.31 66.73
N GLN A 204 -29.00 -26.81 67.88
CA GLN A 204 -27.66 -26.22 68.01
C GLN A 204 -26.54 -27.20 67.66
N ASP A 205 -26.57 -28.42 68.19
CA ASP A 205 -25.56 -29.43 67.91
C ASP A 205 -25.56 -29.86 66.43
N CYS A 206 -26.76 -29.95 65.83
CA CYS A 206 -26.90 -30.27 64.40
C CYS A 206 -26.40 -29.14 63.51
N LYS A 207 -26.67 -27.88 63.88
CA LYS A 207 -26.18 -26.69 63.19
C LYS A 207 -24.66 -26.65 63.22
N GLN A 208 -24.05 -26.75 64.40
CA GLN A 208 -22.59 -26.76 64.55
C GLN A 208 -21.92 -27.90 63.77
N ALA A 209 -22.41 -29.13 63.90
CA ALA A 209 -21.87 -30.27 63.16
C ALA A 209 -22.02 -30.13 61.62
N SER A 210 -23.11 -29.50 61.16
CA SER A 210 -23.33 -29.23 59.74
C SER A 210 -22.45 -28.10 59.21
N GLU A 211 -22.17 -27.07 60.02
CA GLU A 211 -21.26 -25.97 59.69
C GLU A 211 -19.80 -26.46 59.63
N GLU A 212 -19.37 -27.31 60.56
CA GLU A 212 -18.05 -27.95 60.54
C GLU A 212 -17.86 -28.84 59.30
N ALA A 213 -18.88 -29.65 58.96
CA ALA A 213 -18.87 -30.44 57.73
C ALA A 213 -18.80 -29.55 56.48
N MET A 214 -19.52 -28.42 56.48
CA MET A 214 -19.50 -27.46 55.38
C MET A 214 -18.15 -26.73 55.26
N ALA A 215 -17.48 -26.42 56.38
CA ALA A 215 -16.15 -25.82 56.36
C ALA A 215 -15.11 -26.75 55.69
N ILE A 216 -15.21 -28.06 55.91
CA ILE A 216 -14.39 -29.05 55.23
C ILE A 216 -14.71 -29.08 53.73
N ILE A 217 -16.00 -29.02 53.36
CA ILE A 217 -16.43 -28.96 51.96
C ILE A 217 -15.90 -27.70 51.27
N ILE A 218 -15.99 -26.53 51.91
CA ILE A 218 -15.46 -25.27 51.38
C ILE A 218 -13.94 -25.37 51.15
N LYS A 219 -13.20 -25.96 52.09
CA LYS A 219 -11.75 -26.17 51.95
C LYS A 219 -11.42 -27.11 50.79
N ASN A 220 -12.19 -28.17 50.61
CA ASN A 220 -12.00 -29.12 49.51
C ASN A 220 -12.38 -28.49 48.15
N LEU A 221 -13.48 -27.73 48.08
CA LEU A 221 -13.90 -27.00 46.88
C LEU A 221 -12.88 -25.91 46.48
N GLN A 222 -12.28 -25.22 47.45
CA GLN A 222 -11.15 -24.32 47.20
C GLN A 222 -9.95 -25.09 46.65
N GLY A 223 -9.59 -26.23 47.25
CA GLY A 223 -8.51 -27.09 46.74
C GLY A 223 -8.75 -27.56 45.29
N LYS A 224 -9.97 -27.97 44.96
CA LYS A 224 -10.39 -28.36 43.60
C LYS A 224 -10.33 -27.20 42.60
N LEU A 225 -10.71 -26.00 43.02
CA LEU A 225 -10.61 -24.80 42.18
C LEU A 225 -9.16 -24.41 41.84
N PHE A 226 -8.23 -24.61 42.78
CA PHE A 226 -6.82 -24.19 42.63
C PHE A 226 -5.88 -25.30 42.12
N SER A 227 -6.36 -26.53 41.92
CA SER A 227 -5.52 -27.65 41.47
C SER A 227 -5.46 -27.71 39.95
N ASP A 228 -4.24 -27.64 39.41
CA ASP A 228 -3.97 -27.67 37.97
C ASP A 228 -4.28 -29.04 37.32
N SER A 229 -4.56 -30.09 38.12
CA SER A 229 -4.89 -31.45 37.67
C SER A 229 -6.37 -31.72 37.38
N GLU A 230 -7.28 -30.84 37.83
CA GLU A 230 -8.73 -31.05 37.65
C GLU A 230 -9.30 -30.39 36.39
N SER A 231 -10.37 -30.98 35.84
CA SER A 231 -11.01 -30.50 34.61
C SER A 231 -11.65 -29.13 34.78
N ILE A 232 -11.70 -28.35 33.69
CA ILE A 232 -12.30 -27.00 33.65
C ILE A 232 -13.77 -27.03 34.12
N GLN A 233 -14.51 -28.10 33.80
CA GLN A 233 -15.87 -28.33 34.26
C GLN A 233 -15.96 -28.50 35.79
N ALA A 234 -15.04 -29.28 36.40
CA ALA A 234 -14.99 -29.47 37.84
C ALA A 234 -14.64 -28.17 38.58
N ARG A 235 -13.78 -27.33 38.01
CA ARG A 235 -13.45 -25.99 38.53
C ARG A 235 -14.64 -25.04 38.43
N ALA A 236 -15.37 -25.05 37.32
CA ALA A 236 -16.58 -24.24 37.15
C ALA A 236 -17.69 -24.66 38.12
N GLU A 237 -17.93 -25.95 38.28
CA GLU A 237 -18.88 -26.49 39.26
C GLU A 237 -18.48 -26.12 40.69
N ALA A 238 -17.19 -26.24 41.04
CA ALA A 238 -16.70 -25.81 42.35
C ALA A 238 -16.89 -24.30 42.59
N ALA A 239 -16.66 -23.46 41.59
CA ALA A 239 -16.89 -22.02 41.68
C ALA A 239 -18.38 -21.66 41.84
N VAL A 240 -19.27 -22.32 41.10
CA VAL A 240 -20.73 -22.13 41.22
C VAL A 240 -21.22 -22.56 42.61
N LEU A 241 -20.72 -23.68 43.13
CA LEU A 241 -21.06 -24.15 44.47
C LEU A 241 -20.55 -23.21 45.58
N LEU A 242 -19.36 -22.62 45.40
CA LEU A 242 -18.84 -21.60 46.31
C LEU A 242 -19.65 -20.30 46.25
N LYS A 243 -20.17 -19.92 45.07
CA LYS A 243 -21.09 -18.78 44.89
C LYS A 243 -22.43 -19.01 45.60
N GLN A 244 -22.98 -20.22 45.53
CA GLN A 244 -24.22 -20.58 46.23
C GLN A 244 -24.11 -20.55 47.77
N LEU A 245 -22.89 -20.55 48.31
CA LEU A 245 -22.60 -20.52 49.75
C LEU A 245 -22.29 -19.10 50.28
N ASP A 246 -22.51 -18.02 49.50
CA ASP A 246 -22.23 -16.62 49.87
C ASP A 246 -20.76 -16.35 50.29
N PHE A 247 -19.79 -17.10 49.73
CA PHE A 247 -18.36 -16.84 49.99
C PHE A 247 -17.91 -15.53 49.29
N PRO A 248 -17.07 -14.66 49.91
CA PRO A 248 -16.70 -13.37 49.33
C PRO A 248 -15.94 -13.52 48.00
N VAL A 249 -16.68 -13.23 46.94
CA VAL A 249 -16.39 -13.47 45.52
C VAL A 249 -15.21 -12.62 45.01
N GLU A 250 -14.93 -11.47 45.63
CA GLU A 250 -13.96 -10.49 45.09
C GLU A 250 -12.49 -10.89 45.23
N SER A 251 -12.13 -11.58 46.32
CA SER A 251 -10.76 -12.10 46.49
C SER A 251 -10.44 -13.23 45.50
N LEU A 252 -11.48 -13.93 45.06
CA LEU A 252 -11.44 -15.05 44.13
C LEU A 252 -11.36 -14.55 42.68
N LYS A 253 -12.13 -13.50 42.38
CA LYS A 253 -12.12 -12.77 41.11
C LYS A 253 -10.73 -12.20 40.79
N ALA A 254 -10.10 -11.51 41.75
CA ALA A 254 -8.79 -10.90 41.57
C ALA A 254 -7.67 -11.93 41.34
N ARG A 255 -7.66 -13.03 42.10
CA ARG A 255 -6.65 -14.10 41.94
C ARG A 255 -6.82 -14.92 40.66
N LEU A 256 -8.05 -15.11 40.18
CA LEU A 256 -8.30 -15.74 38.88
C LEU A 256 -7.84 -14.84 37.72
N LEU A 257 -8.09 -13.53 37.80
CA LEU A 257 -7.58 -12.57 36.82
C LEU A 257 -6.05 -12.52 36.80
N GLU A 258 -5.40 -12.59 37.97
CA GLU A 258 -3.93 -12.65 38.06
C GLU A 258 -3.37 -13.92 37.41
N LYS A 259 -4.01 -15.08 37.60
CA LYS A 259 -3.62 -16.32 36.91
C LYS A 259 -3.86 -16.25 35.40
N LEU A 260 -4.97 -15.66 34.94
CA LEU A 260 -5.22 -15.43 33.51
C LEU A 260 -4.16 -14.49 32.91
N ALA A 261 -3.79 -13.42 33.61
CA ALA A 261 -2.73 -12.51 33.19
C ALA A 261 -1.34 -13.19 33.16
N GLN A 262 -1.06 -14.14 34.05
CA GLN A 262 0.17 -14.96 33.99
C GLN A 262 0.17 -15.92 32.80
N SER A 263 -0.95 -16.61 32.54
CA SER A 263 -1.07 -17.47 31.35
C SER A 263 -0.94 -16.69 30.03
N LEU A 264 -1.34 -15.42 30.03
CA LEU A 264 -1.16 -14.49 28.93
C LEU A 264 0.32 -14.18 28.66
N ALA A 265 1.10 -13.97 29.72
CA ALA A 265 2.54 -13.71 29.61
C ALA A 265 3.30 -14.93 29.05
N ASP A 266 2.89 -16.14 29.42
CA ASP A 266 3.47 -17.38 28.89
C ASP A 266 3.13 -17.60 27.40
N LEU A 267 1.91 -17.23 26.99
CA LEU A 267 1.49 -17.21 25.58
C LEU A 267 2.29 -16.21 24.74
N GLN A 268 2.63 -15.05 25.30
CA GLN A 268 3.46 -14.03 24.66
C GLN A 268 4.90 -14.50 24.42
N LEU A 269 5.50 -15.19 25.40
CA LEU A 269 6.84 -15.78 25.27
C LEU A 269 6.88 -16.81 24.14
N LYS A 270 5.90 -17.72 24.08
CA LYS A 270 5.78 -18.72 23.00
C LYS A 270 5.57 -18.08 21.62
N THR A 271 4.83 -16.97 21.55
CA THR A 271 4.61 -16.23 20.28
C THR A 271 5.91 -15.59 19.78
N LYS A 272 6.73 -15.02 20.67
CA LYS A 272 8.07 -14.50 20.34
C LYS A 272 9.07 -15.59 19.93
N GLU A 273 8.95 -16.79 20.48
CA GLU A 273 9.79 -17.94 20.07
C GLU A 273 9.45 -18.40 18.64
N LEU A 274 8.17 -18.36 18.26
CA LEU A 274 7.68 -18.66 16.91
C LEU A 274 8.09 -17.64 15.84
N SER A 275 8.35 -16.38 16.21
CA SER A 275 8.91 -15.37 15.31
C SER A 275 10.43 -15.49 15.18
N ASN A 276 11.12 -15.89 16.25
CA ASN A 276 12.58 -15.96 16.28
C ASN A 276 13.16 -17.26 15.68
N ALA A 277 12.49 -18.40 15.83
CA ALA A 277 12.92 -19.69 15.28
C ALA A 277 12.96 -19.73 13.73
N SER A 278 12.38 -18.73 13.07
CA SER A 278 12.33 -18.58 11.61
C SER A 278 13.64 -18.04 11.02
N VAL A 279 14.39 -17.22 11.77
CA VAL A 279 15.58 -16.50 11.28
C VAL A 279 16.79 -17.41 11.04
N ASP A 280 16.85 -18.57 11.71
CA ASP A 280 18.03 -19.47 11.68
C ASP A 280 18.03 -20.52 10.55
N SER A 281 17.05 -20.54 9.64
CA SER A 281 16.93 -21.59 8.60
C SER A 281 17.49 -21.25 7.22
N LYS A 282 18.44 -20.32 7.10
CA LYS A 282 19.21 -20.09 5.86
C LYS A 282 20.48 -20.93 5.82
N ASP A 283 20.36 -22.25 5.64
CA ASP A 283 21.38 -23.02 4.93
C ASP A 283 20.91 -24.45 4.57
N SER A 284 21.30 -24.86 3.36
CA SER A 284 21.20 -26.18 2.72
C SER A 284 19.90 -26.54 1.97
N SER A 285 20.08 -26.58 0.65
CA SER A 285 19.28 -27.27 -0.35
C SER A 285 19.10 -28.77 -0.05
N LYS A 286 17.85 -29.26 -0.06
CA LYS A 286 17.38 -30.47 -0.76
C LYS A 286 15.89 -30.69 -0.50
N GLU A 287 15.16 -31.02 -1.56
CA GLU A 287 13.80 -31.55 -1.52
C GLU A 287 13.76 -32.85 -0.70
N GLU A 288 12.89 -32.93 0.31
CA GLU A 288 12.00 -34.06 0.64
C GLU A 288 11.22 -33.78 1.95
N SER A 289 9.89 -33.84 1.85
CA SER A 289 8.88 -34.06 2.90
C SER A 289 9.02 -33.39 4.29
N ILE A 290 8.17 -32.38 4.51
CA ILE A 290 7.49 -31.96 5.76
C ILE A 290 8.16 -32.36 7.09
N PRO A 291 8.66 -31.36 7.84
CA PRO A 291 8.27 -31.23 9.25
C PRO A 291 8.08 -29.75 9.66
N CYS A 292 6.84 -29.23 9.67
CA CYS A 292 6.57 -27.83 10.06
C CYS A 292 5.41 -27.62 11.06
N SER A 293 4.88 -28.66 11.72
CA SER A 293 3.63 -28.55 12.50
C SER A 293 3.75 -28.45 14.03
N ALA A 294 4.91 -28.72 14.63
CA ALA A 294 4.99 -28.90 16.10
C ALA A 294 4.85 -27.61 16.95
N PRO A 295 5.51 -26.47 16.64
CA PRO A 295 5.44 -25.27 17.49
C PRO A 295 4.12 -24.51 17.33
N ALA A 296 3.60 -24.44 16.10
CA ALA A 296 2.33 -23.78 15.80
C ALA A 296 1.14 -24.51 16.46
N ALA A 297 1.16 -25.85 16.50
CA ALA A 297 0.12 -26.63 17.18
C ALA A 297 0.16 -26.48 18.70
N ALA A 298 1.36 -26.32 19.30
CA ALA A 298 1.51 -26.08 20.74
C ALA A 298 1.03 -24.67 21.16
N HIS A 299 1.26 -23.68 20.30
CA HIS A 299 0.72 -22.33 20.47
C HIS A 299 -0.79 -22.30 20.31
N GLU A 300 -1.33 -22.91 19.25
CA GLU A 300 -2.78 -23.03 19.02
C GLU A 300 -3.50 -23.76 20.17
N ALA A 301 -2.89 -24.82 20.71
CA ALA A 301 -3.41 -25.52 21.89
C ALA A 301 -3.42 -24.62 23.14
N SER A 302 -2.39 -23.78 23.32
CA SER A 302 -2.30 -22.85 24.45
C SER A 302 -3.35 -21.72 24.34
N VAL A 303 -3.61 -21.22 23.13
CA VAL A 303 -4.64 -20.20 22.87
C VAL A 303 -6.04 -20.77 23.08
N ARG A 304 -6.28 -22.02 22.65
CA ARG A 304 -7.54 -22.72 22.89
C ARG A 304 -7.80 -22.94 24.38
N GLU A 305 -6.78 -23.36 25.13
CA GLU A 305 -6.87 -23.51 26.59
C GLU A 305 -7.17 -22.17 27.28
N PHE A 306 -6.58 -21.07 26.80
CA PHE A 306 -6.88 -19.72 27.27
C PHE A 306 -8.32 -19.28 26.93
N ALA A 307 -8.79 -19.53 25.70
CA ALA A 307 -10.17 -19.23 25.29
C ALA A 307 -11.21 -20.03 26.11
N GLU A 308 -10.93 -21.30 26.39
CA GLU A 308 -11.76 -22.14 27.26
C GLU A 308 -11.76 -21.62 28.71
N ALA A 309 -10.62 -21.15 29.22
CA ALA A 309 -10.53 -20.53 30.54
C ALA A 309 -11.31 -19.21 30.61
N LEU A 310 -11.27 -18.37 29.56
CA LEU A 310 -12.10 -17.17 29.43
C LEU A 310 -13.59 -17.51 29.42
N ARG A 311 -13.99 -18.55 28.66
CA ARG A 311 -15.39 -19.02 28.61
C ARG A 311 -15.86 -19.49 29.98
N ALA A 312 -15.05 -20.27 30.69
CA ALA A 312 -15.36 -20.70 32.04
C ALA A 312 -15.49 -19.50 33.00
N TYR A 313 -14.62 -18.50 32.88
CA TYR A 313 -14.67 -17.30 33.72
C TYR A 313 -15.92 -16.45 33.46
N CYS A 314 -16.32 -16.26 32.20
CA CYS A 314 -17.54 -15.50 31.86
C CYS A 314 -18.80 -16.17 32.43
N VAL A 315 -18.86 -17.51 32.43
CA VAL A 315 -19.95 -18.26 33.06
C VAL A 315 -20.00 -18.06 34.59
N ILE A 316 -18.84 -17.90 35.23
CA ILE A 316 -18.75 -17.73 36.70
C ILE A 316 -19.05 -16.28 37.11
N PHE A 317 -18.58 -15.29 36.34
CA PHE A 317 -18.66 -13.86 36.66
C PHE A 317 -19.20 -13.00 35.49
N PRO A 318 -20.53 -12.93 35.30
CA PRO A 318 -21.15 -12.09 34.26
C PRO A 318 -20.79 -10.60 34.40
N ASP A 319 -20.69 -10.09 35.63
CA ASP A 319 -20.46 -8.65 35.89
C ASP A 319 -19.02 -8.17 35.60
N SER A 320 -18.16 -9.02 35.02
CA SER A 320 -16.71 -8.78 34.86
C SER A 320 -16.25 -8.68 33.41
N GLU A 321 -17.17 -8.76 32.44
CA GLU A 321 -16.91 -8.76 31.00
C GLU A 321 -16.02 -7.58 30.58
N ASN A 322 -16.25 -6.37 31.08
CA ASN A 322 -15.46 -5.18 30.74
C ASN A 322 -13.95 -5.29 31.07
N GLN A 323 -13.57 -6.05 32.11
CA GLN A 323 -12.15 -6.24 32.45
C GLN A 323 -11.49 -7.30 31.56
N LEU A 324 -12.25 -8.31 31.13
CA LEU A 324 -11.80 -9.31 30.16
C LEU A 324 -11.67 -8.73 28.76
N VAL A 325 -12.62 -7.90 28.34
CA VAL A 325 -12.57 -7.20 27.05
C VAL A 325 -11.30 -6.35 26.96
N LYS A 326 -10.96 -5.62 28.03
CA LYS A 326 -9.70 -4.85 28.09
C LYS A 326 -8.45 -5.74 27.99
N LEU A 327 -8.43 -6.85 28.71
CA LEU A 327 -7.30 -7.80 28.64
C LEU A 327 -7.14 -8.43 27.24
N ALA A 328 -8.26 -8.76 26.58
CA ALA A 328 -8.25 -9.29 25.22
C ALA A 328 -7.78 -8.22 24.20
N GLN A 329 -8.25 -6.98 24.32
CA GLN A 329 -7.79 -5.86 23.49
C GLN A 329 -6.30 -5.54 23.71
N ASP A 330 -5.82 -5.57 24.96
CA ASP A 330 -4.40 -5.39 25.30
C ASP A 330 -3.54 -6.51 24.70
N LEU A 331 -4.03 -7.75 24.66
CA LEU A 331 -3.34 -8.87 24.03
C LEU A 331 -3.17 -8.65 22.53
N VAL A 332 -4.27 -8.31 21.83
CA VAL A 332 -4.26 -8.03 20.40
C VAL A 332 -3.29 -6.87 20.10
N THR A 333 -3.35 -5.80 20.88
CA THR A 333 -2.44 -4.65 20.75
C THR A 333 -0.98 -5.08 20.86
N LYS A 334 -0.63 -5.86 21.89
CA LYS A 334 0.74 -6.33 22.10
C LYS A 334 1.24 -7.30 21.02
N HIS A 335 0.37 -8.14 20.45
CA HIS A 335 0.73 -8.99 19.31
C HIS A 335 1.07 -8.16 18.07
N PHE A 336 0.28 -7.13 17.78
CA PHE A 336 0.56 -6.22 16.67
C PHE A 336 1.75 -5.30 16.93
N GLU A 337 2.01 -4.87 18.17
CA GLU A 337 3.24 -4.14 18.56
C GLU A 337 4.49 -4.99 18.35
N THR A 338 4.46 -6.26 18.79
CA THR A 338 5.57 -7.21 18.58
C THR A 338 5.78 -7.46 17.08
N THR A 339 4.70 -7.54 16.31
CA THR A 339 4.77 -7.63 14.84
C THR A 339 5.39 -6.36 14.24
N GLY A 340 5.04 -5.18 14.75
CA GLY A 340 5.61 -3.90 14.32
C GLY A 340 7.11 -3.77 14.59
N GLU A 341 7.59 -4.28 15.73
CA GLU A 341 9.03 -4.39 16.02
C GLU A 341 9.72 -5.37 15.06
N TYR A 342 9.10 -6.53 14.84
CA TYR A 342 9.59 -7.54 13.92
C TYR A 342 9.71 -6.98 12.50
N VAL A 343 8.67 -6.30 12.00
CA VAL A 343 8.59 -5.68 10.66
C VAL A 343 9.70 -4.64 10.35
N LYS A 344 10.33 -4.07 11.39
CA LYS A 344 11.50 -3.21 11.20
C LYS A 344 12.73 -4.00 10.76
N GLU A 345 12.80 -5.29 11.07
CA GLU A 345 13.78 -6.21 10.51
C GLU A 345 13.39 -6.61 9.07
N ARG A 346 14.39 -6.94 8.24
CA ARG A 346 14.20 -7.14 6.79
C ARG A 346 13.44 -8.44 6.51
N ILE A 347 12.10 -8.38 6.50
CA ILE A 347 11.21 -9.53 6.36
C ILE A 347 10.58 -9.63 4.96
N CYS A 348 10.26 -10.86 4.53
CA CYS A 348 9.52 -11.16 3.30
C CYS A 348 7.99 -11.14 3.50
N SER A 349 7.25 -10.91 2.43
CA SER A 349 5.77 -10.94 2.40
C SER A 349 5.20 -12.23 3.00
N ALA A 350 5.77 -13.39 2.68
CA ALA A 350 5.31 -14.69 3.16
C ALA A 350 5.37 -14.82 4.69
N GLU A 351 6.39 -14.27 5.33
CA GLU A 351 6.55 -14.33 6.78
C GLU A 351 5.60 -13.36 7.49
N LEU A 352 5.36 -12.18 6.93
CA LEU A 352 4.30 -11.28 7.41
C LEU A 352 2.92 -11.95 7.33
N LEU A 353 2.60 -12.58 6.20
CA LEU A 353 1.34 -13.31 6.01
C LEU A 353 1.18 -14.45 7.00
N ARG A 354 2.28 -15.17 7.31
CA ARG A 354 2.29 -16.22 8.33
C ARG A 354 1.95 -15.66 9.70
N VAL A 355 2.61 -14.58 10.11
CA VAL A 355 2.37 -13.93 11.42
C VAL A 355 0.95 -13.37 11.51
N LEU A 356 0.47 -12.66 10.48
CA LEU A 356 -0.89 -12.13 10.43
C LEU A 356 -1.95 -13.25 10.47
N ARG A 357 -1.69 -14.40 9.83
CA ARG A 357 -2.60 -15.55 9.86
C ARG A 357 -2.67 -16.19 11.24
N VAL A 358 -1.56 -16.26 11.97
CA VAL A 358 -1.54 -16.74 13.37
C VAL A 358 -2.35 -15.79 14.25
N ILE A 359 -2.07 -14.48 14.18
CA ILE A 359 -2.78 -13.47 14.97
C ILE A 359 -4.28 -13.47 14.65
N TRP A 360 -4.66 -13.57 13.37
CA TRP A 360 -6.08 -13.60 12.97
C TRP A 360 -6.80 -14.84 13.51
N LYS A 361 -6.15 -16.01 13.49
CA LYS A 361 -6.72 -17.23 14.11
C LYS A 361 -6.90 -17.06 15.61
N ASP A 362 -5.94 -16.44 16.29
CA ASP A 362 -6.02 -16.19 17.73
C ASP A 362 -7.18 -15.22 18.05
N VAL A 363 -7.34 -14.17 17.26
CA VAL A 363 -8.44 -13.21 17.37
C VAL A 363 -9.80 -13.89 17.19
N LEU A 364 -9.96 -14.74 16.16
CA LEU A 364 -11.21 -15.46 15.91
C LEU A 364 -11.56 -16.42 17.06
N LEU A 365 -10.58 -17.15 17.58
CA LEU A 365 -10.77 -18.05 18.73
C LEU A 365 -11.20 -17.30 20.00
N MET A 366 -10.74 -16.07 20.18
CA MET A 366 -11.15 -15.21 21.30
C MET A 366 -12.51 -14.56 21.08
N ASP A 367 -12.84 -14.17 19.85
CA ASP A 367 -14.14 -13.57 19.50
C ASP A 367 -15.30 -14.56 19.69
N GLU A 368 -15.07 -15.86 19.44
CA GLU A 368 -16.03 -16.95 19.78
C GLU A 368 -16.46 -16.96 21.26
N VAL A 369 -15.65 -16.38 22.14
CA VAL A 369 -15.90 -16.33 23.59
C VAL A 369 -16.39 -14.95 24.04
N LEU A 370 -15.96 -13.87 23.37
CA LEU A 370 -16.24 -12.48 23.75
C LEU A 370 -16.82 -11.68 22.56
N HIS A 371 -18.03 -12.02 22.10
CA HIS A 371 -18.67 -11.32 20.97
C HIS A 371 -18.90 -9.81 21.24
N GLU A 372 -19.03 -9.39 22.50
CA GLU A 372 -19.21 -7.96 22.86
C GLU A 372 -17.91 -7.13 22.71
N ALA A 373 -16.76 -7.77 22.54
CA ALA A 373 -15.47 -7.10 22.47
C ALA A 373 -15.14 -6.51 21.09
N ALA A 374 -15.89 -6.89 20.04
CA ALA A 374 -15.64 -6.53 18.64
C ALA A 374 -14.14 -6.64 18.27
N LEU A 375 -13.49 -7.74 18.69
CA LEU A 375 -12.06 -7.97 18.46
C LEU A 375 -11.69 -7.99 16.97
N PRO A 376 -12.54 -8.44 16.03
CA PRO A 376 -12.29 -8.32 14.60
C PRO A 376 -12.14 -6.87 14.13
N ASP A 377 -12.99 -5.95 14.61
CA ASP A 377 -12.91 -4.53 14.23
C ASP A 377 -11.69 -3.84 14.84
N TYR A 378 -11.37 -4.17 16.10
CA TYR A 378 -10.19 -3.64 16.77
C TYR A 378 -8.88 -4.15 16.14
N SER A 379 -8.82 -5.44 15.80
CA SER A 379 -7.68 -6.04 15.12
C SER A 379 -7.52 -5.55 13.68
N LEU A 380 -8.59 -5.16 12.99
CA LEU A 380 -8.52 -4.50 11.70
C LEU A 380 -7.70 -3.20 11.79
N GLU A 381 -7.99 -2.34 12.79
CA GLU A 381 -7.26 -1.08 12.98
C GLU A 381 -5.79 -1.31 13.35
N ALA A 382 -5.53 -2.27 14.26
CA ALA A 382 -4.16 -2.64 14.61
C ALA A 382 -3.38 -3.22 13.41
N ALA A 383 -4.04 -4.00 12.55
CA ALA A 383 -3.45 -4.53 11.34
C ALA A 383 -3.18 -3.46 10.29
N LYS A 384 -4.03 -2.42 10.16
CA LYS A 384 -3.73 -1.25 9.31
C LYS A 384 -2.39 -0.62 9.68
N VAL A 385 -2.14 -0.44 10.98
CA VAL A 385 -0.88 0.14 11.48
C VAL A 385 0.30 -0.77 11.15
N ALA A 386 0.18 -2.08 11.39
CA ALA A 386 1.24 -3.05 11.09
C ALA A 386 1.57 -3.11 9.59
N VAL A 387 0.56 -3.12 8.73
CA VAL A 387 0.72 -3.10 7.26
C VAL A 387 1.35 -1.79 6.79
N LYS A 388 0.93 -0.64 7.35
CA LYS A 388 1.55 0.67 7.05
C LYS A 388 3.03 0.70 7.43
N GLN A 389 3.39 0.18 8.61
CA GLN A 389 4.78 0.05 9.04
C GLN A 389 5.58 -0.87 8.12
N TYR A 390 4.99 -1.96 7.64
CA TYR A 390 5.62 -2.87 6.69
C TYR A 390 5.92 -2.20 5.35
N VAL A 391 4.92 -1.53 4.76
CA VAL A 391 5.09 -0.79 3.51
C VAL A 391 6.22 0.25 3.65
N ALA A 392 6.21 1.04 4.73
CA ALA A 392 7.25 2.04 5.00
C ALA A 392 8.65 1.41 5.19
N SER A 393 8.74 0.29 5.91
CA SER A 393 10.00 -0.46 6.12
C SER A 393 10.57 -0.98 4.80
N ARG A 394 9.73 -1.54 3.92
CA ARG A 394 10.14 -2.03 2.59
C ARG A 394 10.69 -0.92 1.69
N PHE A 395 10.01 0.24 1.62
CA PHE A 395 10.53 1.39 0.86
C PHE A 395 11.81 1.98 1.46
N SER A 396 11.95 1.99 2.79
CA SER A 396 13.17 2.43 3.46
C SER A 396 14.36 1.51 3.15
N HIS A 397 14.14 0.19 3.15
CA HIS A 397 15.15 -0.78 2.75
C HIS A 397 15.54 -0.63 1.26
N LEU A 398 14.57 -0.39 0.37
CA LEU A 398 14.85 -0.12 -1.05
C LEU A 398 15.72 1.13 -1.23
N LEU A 399 15.41 2.22 -0.52
CA LEU A 399 16.22 3.44 -0.52
C LEU A 399 17.63 3.16 -0.01
N HIS A 400 17.77 2.34 1.04
CA HIS A 400 19.07 1.93 1.57
C HIS A 400 19.86 1.07 0.58
N ASP A 401 19.25 0.11 -0.11
CA ASP A 401 19.92 -0.73 -1.11
C ASP A 401 20.45 0.09 -2.29
N ILE A 402 19.68 1.09 -2.75
CA ILE A 402 20.12 2.04 -3.80
C ILE A 402 21.25 2.93 -3.28
N SER A 403 21.14 3.39 -2.03
CA SER A 403 22.18 4.17 -1.38
C SER A 403 23.49 3.38 -1.22
N ASP A 404 23.42 2.10 -0.84
CA ASP A 404 24.57 1.20 -0.73
C ASP A 404 25.20 0.93 -2.11
N ALA A 405 24.38 0.73 -3.15
CA ALA A 405 24.86 0.63 -4.53
C ALA A 405 25.62 1.89 -4.99
N LEU A 406 25.17 3.09 -4.59
CA LEU A 406 25.81 4.37 -4.90
C LEU A 406 27.02 4.69 -4.00
N THR A 407 27.04 4.22 -2.75
CA THR A 407 28.10 4.55 -1.77
C THR A 407 29.22 3.53 -1.67
N LYS A 408 29.04 2.30 -2.16
CA LYS A 408 30.11 1.30 -2.41
C LYS A 408 31.28 1.87 -3.26
N VAL A 409 31.05 3.01 -3.90
CA VAL A 409 32.05 3.90 -4.52
C VAL A 409 33.21 4.30 -3.59
N HIS A 410 33.00 4.35 -2.26
CA HIS A 410 34.02 4.80 -1.29
C HIS A 410 34.73 3.66 -0.52
N GLY A 411 34.14 2.46 -0.43
CA GLY A 411 34.60 1.40 0.48
C GLY A 411 35.70 0.47 -0.07
N ARG A 412 35.88 0.39 -1.40
CA ARG A 412 36.79 -0.60 -2.04
C ARG A 412 38.19 -0.08 -2.37
N GLN A 413 38.65 1.00 -1.74
CA GLN A 413 40.02 1.51 -1.92
C GLN A 413 41.12 0.65 -1.27
N LYS A 414 40.76 -0.37 -0.48
CA LYS A 414 41.75 -1.12 0.32
C LYS A 414 42.26 -2.43 -0.27
N ASP A 415 41.77 -2.88 -1.42
CA ASP A 415 42.22 -4.18 -1.96
C ASP A 415 42.40 -4.16 -3.50
N GLY A 416 43.68 -4.22 -3.90
CA GLY A 416 44.24 -4.59 -5.21
C GLY A 416 43.49 -4.28 -6.51
N GLY A 417 43.92 -3.21 -7.20
CA GLY A 417 44.30 -3.29 -8.62
C GLY A 417 43.24 -3.54 -9.71
N LYS A 418 41.94 -3.34 -9.46
CA LYS A 418 40.93 -3.28 -10.54
C LYS A 418 40.42 -1.85 -10.70
N GLU A 419 40.61 -1.30 -11.90
CA GLU A 419 40.18 0.05 -12.27
C GLU A 419 38.72 0.33 -11.88
N TYR A 420 38.55 1.52 -11.30
CA TYR A 420 37.30 2.18 -11.01
C TYR A 420 36.41 2.25 -12.26
N SER A 421 35.35 1.42 -12.33
CA SER A 421 34.39 1.48 -13.45
C SER A 421 33.11 2.14 -12.98
N LEU A 422 32.96 3.43 -13.29
CA LEU A 422 31.72 4.20 -13.06
C LEU A 422 30.51 3.52 -13.73
N GLN A 423 30.76 2.80 -14.82
CA GLN A 423 29.74 2.03 -15.54
C GLN A 423 29.17 0.87 -14.71
N VAL A 424 29.99 0.18 -13.92
CA VAL A 424 29.50 -0.91 -13.04
C VAL A 424 28.60 -0.34 -11.95
N VAL A 425 28.94 0.83 -11.39
CA VAL A 425 28.12 1.51 -10.39
C VAL A 425 26.80 1.97 -10.99
N LEU A 426 26.83 2.56 -12.20
CA LEU A 426 25.63 2.97 -12.92
C LEU A 426 24.70 1.78 -13.19
N GLU A 427 25.21 0.68 -13.75
CA GLU A 427 24.40 -0.50 -14.04
C GLU A 427 23.87 -1.18 -12.78
N THR A 428 24.68 -1.25 -11.71
CA THR A 428 24.23 -1.78 -10.41
C THR A 428 23.12 -0.91 -9.81
N SER A 429 23.25 0.41 -9.92
CA SER A 429 22.25 1.36 -9.39
C SER A 429 20.96 1.34 -10.23
N LYS A 430 21.05 1.25 -11.57
CA LYS A 430 19.89 1.05 -12.45
C LYS A 430 19.14 -0.24 -12.10
N LYS A 431 19.88 -1.33 -11.88
CA LYS A 431 19.32 -2.61 -11.46
C LYS A 431 18.68 -2.50 -10.07
N ALA A 432 19.34 -1.87 -9.10
CA ALA A 432 18.79 -1.69 -7.76
C ALA A 432 17.48 -0.90 -7.77
N VAL A 433 17.40 0.17 -8.57
CA VAL A 433 16.17 0.97 -8.71
C VAL A 433 15.07 0.15 -9.39
N LEU A 434 15.33 -0.45 -10.55
CA LEU A 434 14.28 -1.12 -11.32
C LEU A 434 13.90 -2.48 -10.74
N GLN A 435 14.88 -3.36 -10.51
CA GLN A 435 14.63 -4.69 -9.93
C GLN A 435 14.12 -4.55 -8.49
N GLY A 436 14.71 -3.68 -7.68
CA GLY A 436 14.26 -3.49 -6.30
C GLY A 436 12.83 -2.93 -6.22
N SER A 437 12.44 -2.03 -7.12
CA SER A 437 11.04 -1.57 -7.19
C SER A 437 10.09 -2.68 -7.63
N MET A 438 10.50 -3.54 -8.58
CA MET A 438 9.70 -4.68 -9.02
C MET A 438 9.57 -5.75 -7.92
N ASP A 439 10.64 -6.03 -7.18
CA ASP A 439 10.63 -6.97 -6.06
C ASP A 439 9.67 -6.49 -4.96
N VAL A 440 9.64 -5.18 -4.66
CA VAL A 440 8.69 -4.57 -3.73
C VAL A 440 7.25 -4.69 -4.23
N LEU A 441 6.99 -4.45 -5.53
CA LEU A 441 5.66 -4.65 -6.12
C LEU A 441 5.21 -6.11 -6.07
N LEU A 442 6.12 -7.06 -6.30
CA LEU A 442 5.84 -8.50 -6.19
C LEU A 442 5.51 -8.89 -4.74
N ASP A 443 6.25 -8.38 -3.77
CA ASP A 443 5.97 -8.61 -2.34
C ASP A 443 4.57 -8.11 -1.97
N PHE A 444 4.18 -6.92 -2.43
CA PHE A 444 2.83 -6.38 -2.19
C PHE A 444 1.73 -7.12 -2.97
N ARG A 445 2.02 -7.60 -4.19
CA ARG A 445 1.08 -8.45 -4.94
C ARG A 445 0.76 -9.73 -4.17
N GLN A 446 1.77 -10.39 -3.60
CA GLN A 446 1.56 -11.59 -2.80
C GLN A 446 0.65 -11.34 -1.58
N ILE A 447 0.71 -10.15 -0.99
CA ILE A 447 -0.17 -9.77 0.13
C ILE A 447 -1.61 -9.54 -0.37
N LEU A 448 -1.79 -8.93 -1.55
CA LEU A 448 -3.11 -8.68 -2.15
C LEU A 448 -3.81 -9.94 -2.67
N GLU A 449 -3.04 -10.91 -3.15
CA GLU A 449 -3.54 -12.20 -3.65
C GLU A 449 -3.95 -13.17 -2.52
N ASP A 450 -3.52 -12.93 -1.28
CA ASP A 450 -3.94 -13.74 -0.14
C ASP A 450 -5.44 -13.55 0.18
N ASN A 451 -6.11 -14.62 0.61
CA ASN A 451 -7.54 -14.67 0.90
C ASN A 451 -7.85 -14.52 2.41
N LEU A 452 -6.93 -13.96 3.20
CA LEU A 452 -7.21 -13.66 4.60
C LEU A 452 -8.32 -12.58 4.70
N GLU A 453 -9.41 -12.86 5.43
CA GLU A 453 -10.55 -11.93 5.56
C GLU A 453 -10.14 -10.53 6.02
N LEU A 454 -9.20 -10.45 6.97
CA LEU A 454 -8.61 -9.19 7.42
C LEU A 454 -7.94 -8.42 6.27
N LEU A 455 -7.25 -9.10 5.36
CA LEU A 455 -6.60 -8.45 4.21
C LEU A 455 -7.60 -8.06 3.14
N VAL A 456 -8.69 -8.81 2.96
CA VAL A 456 -9.77 -8.45 2.01
C VAL A 456 -10.34 -7.07 2.34
N ASN A 457 -10.58 -6.79 3.62
CA ASN A 457 -11.06 -5.48 4.08
C ASN A 457 -10.01 -4.36 3.98
N LEU A 458 -8.73 -4.72 3.82
CA LEU A 458 -7.62 -3.78 3.71
C LEU A 458 -7.08 -3.62 2.29
N LYS A 459 -7.63 -4.31 1.28
CA LYS A 459 -7.11 -4.28 -0.09
C LYS A 459 -7.02 -2.87 -0.67
N ASP A 460 -8.09 -2.11 -0.55
CA ASP A 460 -8.14 -0.72 -1.06
C ASP A 460 -7.13 0.17 -0.33
N LEU A 461 -6.98 0.00 1.00
CA LEU A 461 -6.00 0.72 1.79
C LEU A 461 -4.56 0.35 1.40
N ILE A 462 -4.28 -0.94 1.18
CA ILE A 462 -2.95 -1.40 0.73
C ILE A 462 -2.61 -0.81 -0.62
N ILE A 463 -3.56 -0.79 -1.56
CA ILE A 463 -3.37 -0.15 -2.87
C ILE A 463 -3.01 1.33 -2.71
N ASP A 464 -3.76 2.07 -1.86
CA ASP A 464 -3.47 3.48 -1.59
C ASP A 464 -2.10 3.69 -0.93
N LEU A 465 -1.74 2.86 0.07
CA LEU A 465 -0.45 2.92 0.75
C LEU A 465 0.74 2.61 -0.16
N VAL A 466 0.58 1.67 -1.10
CA VAL A 466 1.63 1.36 -2.09
C VAL A 466 1.82 2.53 -3.05
N GLN A 467 0.73 3.14 -3.53
CA GLN A 467 0.81 4.32 -4.41
C GLN A 467 1.43 5.53 -3.70
N GLU A 468 0.99 5.83 -2.48
CA GLU A 468 1.60 6.87 -1.63
C GLU A 468 3.07 6.56 -1.34
N GLY A 469 3.38 5.31 -1.01
CA GLY A 469 4.73 4.85 -0.71
C GLY A 469 5.70 5.03 -1.89
N PHE A 470 5.27 4.77 -3.13
CA PHE A 470 6.09 5.06 -4.32
C PHE A 470 6.30 6.55 -4.53
N GLN A 471 5.26 7.37 -4.33
CA GLN A 471 5.36 8.82 -4.45
C GLN A 471 6.40 9.39 -3.47
N ASP A 472 6.33 8.98 -2.20
CA ASP A 472 7.24 9.45 -1.17
C ASP A 472 8.64 8.84 -1.30
N PHE A 473 8.76 7.58 -1.72
CA PHE A 473 10.03 6.96 -2.02
C PHE A 473 10.82 7.73 -3.08
N PHE A 474 10.17 8.11 -4.19
CA PHE A 474 10.84 8.85 -5.26
C PHE A 474 11.24 10.27 -4.84
N ARG A 475 10.45 10.94 -4.00
CA ARG A 475 10.83 12.23 -3.39
C ARG A 475 12.04 12.07 -2.46
N ALA A 476 12.01 11.07 -1.58
CA ALA A 476 13.12 10.75 -0.69
C ALA A 476 14.39 10.37 -1.46
N LEU A 477 14.25 9.72 -2.62
CA LEU A 477 15.36 9.39 -3.51
C LEU A 477 15.98 10.64 -4.15
N ASP A 478 15.16 11.60 -4.62
CA ASP A 478 15.66 12.89 -5.12
C ASP A 478 16.38 13.68 -4.02
N ASP A 479 15.80 13.75 -2.81
CA ASP A 479 16.44 14.38 -1.64
C ASP A 479 17.77 13.71 -1.30
N HIS A 480 17.83 12.37 -1.41
CA HIS A 480 19.07 11.62 -1.22
C HIS A 480 20.11 11.94 -2.31
N PHE A 481 19.70 12.05 -3.58
CA PHE A 481 20.59 12.45 -4.67
C PHE A 481 21.12 13.86 -4.48
N LEU A 482 20.27 14.79 -4.03
CA LEU A 482 20.66 16.15 -3.67
C LEU A 482 21.69 16.14 -2.53
N LEU A 483 21.48 15.32 -1.49
CA LEU A 483 22.41 15.18 -0.37
C LEU A 483 23.77 14.59 -0.82
N LEU A 484 23.77 13.58 -1.68
CA LEU A 484 24.99 13.01 -2.27
C LEU A 484 25.72 14.02 -3.16
N SER A 485 24.98 14.86 -3.90
CA SER A 485 25.56 15.92 -4.75
C SER A 485 26.08 17.13 -3.97
N GLY A 486 25.52 17.39 -2.78
CA GLY A 486 25.79 18.57 -1.95
C GLY A 486 26.85 18.38 -0.88
N ARG A 487 27.32 17.14 -0.63
CA ARG A 487 28.22 16.77 0.48
C ARG A 487 29.61 17.43 0.48
N ASN A 488 29.89 18.36 -0.44
CA ASN A 488 31.16 19.12 -0.51
C ASN A 488 31.02 20.63 -0.76
N ILE A 489 29.84 21.24 -0.63
CA ILE A 489 29.71 22.71 -0.72
C ILE A 489 29.66 23.33 0.68
N SER A 490 30.68 23.09 1.51
CA SER A 490 31.05 24.05 2.54
C SER A 490 32.29 24.82 2.06
N PRO A 491 32.25 26.15 1.92
CA PRO A 491 33.44 26.94 1.70
C PRO A 491 34.14 27.08 3.06
N SER A 492 34.75 25.99 3.56
CA SER A 492 35.72 26.13 4.65
C SER A 492 36.97 26.76 4.04
N GLN A 493 37.17 28.00 4.45
CA GLN A 493 38.30 28.87 4.20
C GLN A 493 39.65 28.14 4.20
N ASP A 494 40.52 28.56 3.28
CA ASP A 494 41.98 28.58 3.43
C ASP A 494 42.62 27.45 4.26
N GLN A 495 42.94 26.33 3.62
CA GLN A 495 44.08 25.54 4.08
C GLN A 495 44.67 24.66 2.96
N GLY A 496 45.96 24.85 2.70
CA GLY A 496 46.88 23.77 2.31
C GLY A 496 46.74 23.22 0.90
N LEU A 497 47.51 23.80 -0.03
CA LEU A 497 47.93 23.18 -1.27
C LEU A 497 48.72 21.88 -0.99
N THR A 498 48.08 20.71 -1.03
CA THR A 498 48.64 19.41 -1.47
C THR A 498 47.56 18.32 -1.40
N GLU A 499 47.36 17.60 -2.51
CA GLU A 499 46.77 16.25 -2.56
C GLU A 499 45.27 16.04 -2.20
N GLY A 500 44.37 16.52 -3.07
CA GLY A 500 42.94 16.10 -3.11
C GLY A 500 42.50 15.47 -4.44
N THR A 501 43.44 15.03 -5.29
CA THR A 501 43.18 14.84 -6.73
C THR A 501 42.30 13.63 -7.07
N GLN A 502 42.20 12.62 -6.20
CA GLN A 502 41.45 11.39 -6.48
C GLN A 502 40.01 11.42 -5.92
N GLY A 503 39.81 12.06 -4.76
CA GLY A 503 38.47 12.27 -4.16
C GLY A 503 37.60 13.17 -5.01
N ASP A 504 38.16 14.28 -5.52
CA ASP A 504 37.44 15.22 -6.41
C ASP A 504 37.01 14.56 -7.73
N LYS A 505 37.83 13.66 -8.28
CA LYS A 505 37.54 12.92 -9.53
C LYS A 505 36.44 11.88 -9.32
N ALA A 506 36.49 11.13 -8.22
CA ALA A 506 35.46 10.16 -7.85
C ALA A 506 34.11 10.84 -7.56
N PHE A 507 34.12 11.98 -6.86
CA PHE A 507 32.92 12.76 -6.57
C PHE A 507 32.26 13.35 -7.82
N ALA A 508 33.05 13.93 -8.72
CA ALA A 508 32.55 14.43 -9.99
C ALA A 508 32.03 13.31 -10.91
N GLY A 509 32.66 12.13 -10.89
CA GLY A 509 32.14 10.93 -11.54
C GLY A 509 30.79 10.49 -10.97
N LEU A 510 30.63 10.48 -9.64
CA LEU A 510 29.36 10.17 -8.97
C LEU A 510 28.24 11.14 -9.37
N VAL A 511 28.51 12.45 -9.44
CA VAL A 511 27.50 13.44 -9.89
C VAL A 511 27.03 13.16 -11.32
N LEU A 512 27.92 12.69 -12.21
CA LEU A 512 27.54 12.29 -13.58
C LEU A 512 26.72 11.00 -13.59
N VAL A 513 27.02 10.04 -12.71
CA VAL A 513 26.21 8.83 -12.51
C VAL A 513 24.80 9.21 -12.03
N LEU A 514 24.66 10.14 -11.08
CA LEU A 514 23.36 10.64 -10.60
C LEU A 514 22.56 11.32 -11.72
N ALA A 515 23.22 12.10 -12.59
CA ALA A 515 22.56 12.72 -13.74
C ALA A 515 21.98 11.67 -14.70
N GLN A 516 22.76 10.63 -15.04
CA GLN A 516 22.33 9.57 -15.94
C GLN A 516 21.30 8.63 -15.30
N LEU A 517 21.41 8.38 -13.99
CA LEU A 517 20.42 7.61 -13.23
C LEU A 517 19.08 8.34 -13.17
N SER A 518 19.08 9.67 -13.04
CA SER A 518 17.85 10.49 -13.07
C SER A 518 17.14 10.39 -14.43
N VAL A 519 17.89 10.41 -15.53
CA VAL A 519 17.33 10.19 -16.88
C VAL A 519 16.77 8.77 -17.04
N PHE A 520 17.47 7.76 -16.52
CA PHE A 520 16.99 6.37 -16.54
C PHE A 520 15.70 6.20 -15.73
N ILE A 521 15.61 6.85 -14.56
CA ILE A 521 14.41 6.85 -13.72
C ILE A 521 13.23 7.44 -14.50
N GLU A 522 13.44 8.60 -15.14
CA GLU A 522 12.43 9.28 -15.96
C GLU A 522 11.96 8.42 -17.15
N GLN A 523 12.90 7.88 -17.94
CA GLN A 523 12.59 7.29 -19.25
C GLN A 523 12.21 5.81 -19.19
N THR A 524 12.69 5.07 -18.19
CA THR A 524 12.56 3.60 -18.15
C THR A 524 11.94 3.09 -16.86
N ALA A 525 12.38 3.57 -15.69
CA ALA A 525 11.91 3.03 -14.42
C ALA A 525 10.45 3.44 -14.14
N ILE A 526 10.13 4.74 -14.21
CA ILE A 526 8.78 5.23 -13.94
C ILE A 526 7.74 4.63 -14.89
N PRO A 527 7.95 4.57 -16.23
CA PRO A 527 6.96 3.95 -17.12
C PRO A 527 6.68 2.49 -16.79
N ARG A 528 7.71 1.68 -16.51
CA ARG A 528 7.54 0.27 -16.14
C ARG A 528 6.86 0.08 -14.79
N ILE A 529 7.22 0.88 -13.79
CA ILE A 529 6.58 0.86 -12.47
C ILE A 529 5.11 1.30 -12.59
N THR A 530 4.83 2.30 -13.43
CA THR A 530 3.46 2.77 -13.69
C THR A 530 2.61 1.70 -14.37
N GLU A 531 3.16 0.98 -15.35
CA GLU A 531 2.50 -0.14 -16.02
C GLU A 531 2.13 -1.25 -15.03
N GLU A 532 3.06 -1.62 -14.14
CA GLU A 532 2.84 -2.66 -13.13
C GLU A 532 1.84 -2.23 -12.04
N ILE A 533 1.89 -0.96 -11.61
CA ILE A 533 0.90 -0.36 -10.70
C ILE A 533 -0.49 -0.36 -11.36
N ALA A 534 -0.59 0.00 -12.65
CA ALA A 534 -1.86 -0.03 -13.36
C ALA A 534 -2.42 -1.47 -13.51
N ALA A 535 -1.53 -2.45 -13.71
CA ALA A 535 -1.92 -3.85 -13.89
C ALA A 535 -2.41 -4.52 -12.58
N SER A 536 -1.75 -4.25 -11.44
CA SER A 536 -2.01 -4.99 -10.19
C SER A 536 -2.61 -4.16 -9.06
N PHE A 537 -2.60 -2.83 -9.18
CA PHE A 537 -3.03 -1.90 -8.12
C PHE A 537 -4.03 -0.87 -8.67
N SER A 538 -4.90 -1.29 -9.61
CA SER A 538 -6.00 -0.47 -10.13
C SER A 538 -7.26 -0.64 -9.26
N GLY A 539 -7.86 0.48 -8.83
CA GLY A 539 -9.15 0.47 -8.15
C GLY A 539 -9.26 1.13 -6.76
N GLY A 540 -8.26 1.90 -6.29
CA GLY A 540 -8.35 2.66 -5.03
C GLY A 540 -9.51 3.68 -5.06
N GLY A 541 -10.69 3.27 -4.60
CA GLY A 541 -11.96 3.92 -4.90
C GLY A 541 -12.49 4.88 -3.83
N VAL A 542 -11.90 4.95 -2.64
CA VAL A 542 -12.41 5.79 -1.55
C VAL A 542 -11.25 6.49 -0.84
N ARG A 543 -10.71 7.53 -1.47
CA ARG A 543 -9.76 8.45 -0.80
C ARG A 543 -10.49 9.22 0.30
N GLY A 544 -10.32 8.79 1.54
CA GLY A 544 -10.51 9.67 2.69
C GLY A 544 -9.45 10.79 2.67
N TYR A 545 -9.80 11.98 3.15
CA TYR A 545 -8.92 13.15 3.23
C TYR A 545 -7.64 12.95 4.08
N GLU A 546 -7.44 11.76 4.68
CA GLU A 546 -6.34 11.42 5.58
C GLU A 546 -5.14 10.72 4.91
N ASN A 547 -5.30 10.19 3.69
CA ASN A 547 -4.22 9.48 2.98
C ASN A 547 -3.51 10.40 1.96
N GLY A 548 -2.19 10.22 1.79
CA GLY A 548 -1.32 11.10 1.01
C GLY A 548 -1.61 11.15 -0.50
N PRO A 549 -0.84 11.96 -1.26
CA PRO A 549 -1.05 12.10 -2.70
C PRO A 549 -0.86 10.77 -3.42
N ALA A 550 -1.68 10.52 -4.44
CA ALA A 550 -1.52 9.37 -5.33
C ALA A 550 -0.12 9.34 -5.94
N PHE A 551 0.29 8.17 -6.42
CA PHE A 551 1.41 8.11 -7.33
C PHE A 551 1.07 8.92 -8.58
N VAL A 552 1.77 10.02 -8.81
CA VAL A 552 1.61 10.90 -9.98
C VAL A 552 2.88 10.79 -10.83
N PRO A 553 2.91 9.86 -11.82
CA PRO A 553 4.10 9.65 -12.65
C PRO A 553 4.61 10.93 -13.31
N GLY A 554 3.69 11.81 -13.74
CA GLY A 554 4.03 13.07 -14.39
C GLY A 554 4.76 14.07 -13.49
N GLU A 555 4.47 14.09 -12.19
CA GLU A 555 5.18 14.94 -11.22
C GLU A 555 6.58 14.40 -10.98
N ILE A 556 6.70 13.10 -10.70
CA ILE A 556 7.99 12.44 -10.45
C ILE A 556 8.90 12.53 -11.68
N CYS A 557 8.39 12.33 -12.90
CA CYS A 557 9.16 12.54 -14.12
C CYS A 557 9.69 13.98 -14.26
N ARG A 558 8.91 15.00 -13.85
CA ARG A 558 9.38 16.39 -13.86
C ARG A 558 10.48 16.64 -12.82
N ILE A 559 10.36 16.04 -11.64
CA ILE A 559 11.38 16.12 -10.59
C ILE A 559 12.69 15.55 -11.10
N PHE A 560 12.72 14.30 -11.57
CA PHE A 560 13.95 13.66 -12.05
C PHE A 560 14.51 14.27 -13.34
N ARG A 561 13.67 14.83 -14.22
CA ARG A 561 14.14 15.61 -15.36
C ARG A 561 14.90 16.86 -14.90
N SER A 562 14.32 17.62 -13.98
CA SER A 562 14.95 18.81 -13.39
C SER A 562 16.22 18.44 -12.60
N ALA A 563 16.18 17.37 -11.81
CA ALA A 563 17.33 16.88 -11.04
C ALA A 563 18.47 16.44 -11.96
N GLY A 564 18.17 15.68 -13.02
CA GLY A 564 19.12 15.29 -14.05
C GLY A 564 19.81 16.50 -14.69
N GLU A 565 19.05 17.55 -15.06
CA GLU A 565 19.59 18.76 -15.66
C GLU A 565 20.49 19.51 -14.67
N LYS A 566 20.09 19.58 -13.39
CA LYS A 566 20.89 20.19 -12.31
C LYS A 566 22.20 19.43 -12.09
N PHE A 567 22.18 18.11 -12.01
CA PHE A 567 23.39 17.29 -11.79
C PHE A 567 24.34 17.35 -12.98
N LEU A 568 23.82 17.35 -14.21
CA LEU A 568 24.67 17.49 -15.40
C LEU A 568 25.39 18.85 -15.41
N ASN A 569 24.66 19.94 -15.13
CA ASN A 569 25.24 21.27 -15.01
C ASN A 569 26.24 21.37 -13.85
N LEU A 570 25.97 20.72 -12.72
CA LEU A 570 26.88 20.65 -11.58
C LEU A 570 28.19 19.94 -11.95
N HIS A 571 28.12 18.81 -12.68
CA HIS A 571 29.30 18.12 -13.19
C HIS A 571 30.13 19.04 -14.11
N ILE A 572 29.48 19.69 -15.09
CA ILE A 572 30.14 20.63 -16.01
C ILE A 572 30.81 21.77 -15.24
N LYS A 573 30.11 22.34 -14.24
CA LYS A 573 30.63 23.41 -13.39
C LYS A 573 31.86 22.95 -12.60
N MET A 574 31.80 21.78 -11.96
CA MET A 574 32.92 21.21 -11.20
C MET A 574 34.15 20.96 -12.07
N ARG A 575 33.96 20.36 -13.25
CA ARG A 575 35.06 20.11 -14.21
C ARG A 575 35.64 21.40 -14.78
N THR A 576 34.79 22.35 -15.14
CA THR A 576 35.21 23.68 -15.61
C THR A 576 35.97 24.46 -14.54
N GLN A 577 35.54 24.38 -13.27
CA GLN A 577 36.24 25.00 -12.14
C GLN A 577 37.63 24.38 -11.94
N ARG A 578 37.76 23.05 -12.05
CA ARG A 578 39.05 22.36 -11.96
C ARG A 578 40.01 22.84 -13.05
N ILE A 579 39.54 22.94 -14.29
CA ILE A 579 40.31 23.49 -15.41
C ILE A 579 40.65 24.97 -15.18
N SER A 580 39.70 25.75 -14.66
CA SER A 580 39.91 27.17 -14.34
C SER A 580 40.96 27.37 -13.24
N LEU A 581 41.09 26.45 -12.28
CA LEU A 581 42.18 26.47 -11.29
C LEU A 581 43.54 26.19 -11.93
N LEU A 582 43.60 25.27 -12.90
CA LEU A 582 44.82 25.01 -13.67
C LEU A 582 45.23 26.27 -14.47
N LEU A 583 44.25 26.92 -15.12
CA LEU A 583 44.44 28.18 -15.84
C LEU A 583 44.92 29.29 -14.89
N LYS A 584 44.28 29.47 -13.74
CA LYS A 584 44.68 30.46 -12.73
C LYS A 584 46.15 30.29 -12.32
N LYS A 585 46.59 29.04 -12.07
CA LYS A 585 48.00 28.72 -11.76
C LYS A 585 48.94 29.13 -12.90
N ARG A 586 48.56 28.88 -14.16
CA ARG A 586 49.36 29.28 -15.34
C ARG A 586 49.54 30.79 -15.44
N PHE A 587 48.50 31.58 -15.19
CA PHE A 587 48.58 33.04 -15.33
C PHE A 587 49.14 33.76 -14.10
N THR A 588 49.13 33.14 -12.92
CA THR A 588 49.64 33.75 -11.67
C THR A 588 51.14 33.46 -11.44
N ALA A 589 51.67 32.34 -11.96
CA ALA A 589 53.05 31.93 -11.69
C ALA A 589 54.14 32.77 -12.41
N PRO A 590 54.04 33.07 -13.72
CA PRO A 590 55.08 33.82 -14.43
C PRO A 590 54.84 35.34 -14.38
N ASN A 591 55.93 36.11 -14.42
CA ASN A 591 55.86 37.56 -14.65
C ASN A 591 55.80 37.83 -16.17
N TRP A 592 54.60 38.08 -16.69
CA TRP A 592 54.33 38.29 -18.12
C TRP A 592 55.02 39.53 -18.73
N ILE A 593 55.44 40.50 -17.91
CA ILE A 593 56.14 41.72 -18.37
C ILE A 593 57.62 41.43 -18.66
N LYS A 594 58.21 40.44 -17.97
CA LYS A 594 59.61 40.03 -18.12
C LYS A 594 59.75 38.62 -18.73
N HIS A 595 58.75 38.19 -19.49
CA HIS A 595 58.74 36.86 -20.10
C HIS A 595 59.86 36.74 -21.16
N LYS A 596 60.50 35.56 -21.22
CA LYS A 596 61.55 35.23 -22.18
C LYS A 596 60.96 34.74 -23.50
N GLU A 597 61.76 34.72 -24.56
CA GLU A 597 61.35 34.22 -25.88
C GLU A 597 60.89 32.75 -25.83
N PRO A 598 59.79 32.41 -26.54
CA PRO A 598 59.24 31.06 -26.55
C PRO A 598 60.17 30.09 -27.29
N ARG A 599 60.57 29.00 -26.62
CA ARG A 599 61.40 27.93 -27.21
C ARG A 599 60.66 26.64 -27.44
N GLU A 600 59.56 26.43 -26.73
CA GLU A 600 58.70 25.27 -26.83
C GLU A 600 57.28 25.58 -26.34
N VAL A 601 56.33 24.72 -26.69
CA VAL A 601 54.96 24.77 -26.16
C VAL A 601 55.00 24.51 -24.66
N HIS A 602 54.33 25.35 -23.88
CA HIS A 602 54.39 25.27 -22.43
C HIS A 602 53.71 24.00 -21.90
N MET A 603 54.28 23.38 -20.86
CA MET A 603 53.78 22.15 -20.20
C MET A 603 52.31 22.24 -19.74
N PHE A 604 51.80 23.46 -19.52
CA PHE A 604 50.38 23.68 -19.18
C PHE A 604 49.44 23.11 -20.26
N VAL A 605 49.82 23.18 -21.53
CA VAL A 605 49.02 22.65 -22.64
C VAL A 605 48.86 21.13 -22.51
N ASP A 606 49.94 20.42 -22.17
CA ASP A 606 49.90 18.98 -21.94
C ASP A 606 49.02 18.64 -20.72
N LEU A 607 49.15 19.39 -19.62
CA LEU A 607 48.30 19.23 -18.42
C LEU A 607 46.81 19.51 -18.70
N PHE A 608 46.53 20.52 -19.53
CA PHE A 608 45.16 20.86 -19.94
C PHE A 608 44.55 19.76 -20.80
N LEU A 609 45.28 19.25 -21.80
CA LEU A 609 44.84 18.15 -22.65
C LEU A 609 44.70 16.84 -21.84
N GLN A 610 45.57 16.60 -20.86
CA GLN A 610 45.47 15.43 -19.97
C GLN A 610 44.19 15.48 -19.12
N GLU A 611 43.84 16.64 -18.56
CA GLU A 611 42.60 16.80 -17.78
C GLU A 611 41.35 16.72 -18.68
N LEU A 612 41.37 17.32 -19.89
CA LEU A 612 40.29 17.13 -20.87
C LEU A 612 40.15 15.66 -21.29
N GLY A 613 41.25 14.96 -21.52
CA GLY A 613 41.25 13.53 -21.84
C GLY A 613 40.73 12.67 -20.69
N ALA A 614 41.00 13.04 -19.43
CA ALA A 614 40.43 12.38 -18.26
C ALA A 614 38.91 12.57 -18.18
N ILE A 615 38.43 13.80 -18.40
CA ILE A 615 36.99 14.11 -18.47
C ILE A 615 36.34 13.32 -19.61
N GLY A 616 36.97 13.28 -20.79
CA GLY A 616 36.48 12.50 -21.93
C GLY A 616 36.36 11.01 -21.64
N ARG A 617 37.32 10.41 -20.92
CA ARG A 617 37.23 9.00 -20.51
C ARG A 617 36.07 8.74 -19.53
N GLU A 618 35.87 9.60 -18.55
CA GLU A 618 34.77 9.49 -17.59
C GLU A 618 33.40 9.66 -18.25
N VAL A 619 33.27 10.68 -19.10
CA VAL A 619 32.04 10.95 -19.85
C VAL A 619 31.73 9.80 -20.81
N LYS A 620 32.76 9.24 -21.47
CA LYS A 620 32.61 8.06 -22.35
C LYS A 620 32.16 6.80 -21.62
N GLN A 621 32.49 6.66 -20.33
CA GLN A 621 32.01 5.52 -19.54
C GLN A 621 30.50 5.60 -19.24
N ILE A 622 29.89 6.78 -19.18
CA ILE A 622 28.53 6.98 -18.66
C ILE A 622 27.52 7.41 -19.72
N LEU A 623 27.88 8.36 -20.59
CA LEU A 623 26.95 8.95 -21.56
C LEU A 623 26.97 8.22 -22.91
N PRO A 624 25.86 8.21 -23.67
CA PRO A 624 25.83 7.66 -25.02
C PRO A 624 26.64 8.53 -26.00
N GLN A 625 27.26 7.88 -26.99
CA GLN A 625 27.93 8.58 -28.07
C GLN A 625 26.90 9.23 -28.99
N GLY A 626 27.07 10.53 -29.29
CA GLY A 626 26.20 11.24 -30.22
C GLY A 626 26.31 10.65 -31.63
N LEU A 627 25.28 10.86 -32.45
CA LEU A 627 25.37 10.51 -33.87
C LEU A 627 26.34 11.49 -34.54
N ARG A 628 27.63 11.14 -34.58
CA ARG A 628 28.66 11.88 -35.32
C ARG A 628 28.15 12.13 -36.75
N ARG A 629 27.74 13.36 -37.06
CA ARG A 629 27.51 13.75 -38.45
C ARG A 629 28.86 13.62 -39.15
N HIS A 630 28.93 12.67 -40.09
CA HIS A 630 30.12 12.38 -40.89
C HIS A 630 30.87 13.66 -41.25
N ARG A 631 32.17 13.72 -40.90
CA ARG A 631 33.16 14.64 -41.47
C ARG A 631 32.88 14.72 -42.98
N ARG A 632 32.27 15.80 -43.44
CA ARG A 632 32.19 16.07 -44.87
C ARG A 632 33.60 16.44 -45.30
N ASN A 633 34.29 15.48 -45.93
CA ASN A 633 35.41 15.79 -46.80
C ASN A 633 34.95 16.86 -47.78
N ASP A 634 35.73 17.94 -47.85
CA ASP A 634 35.59 18.99 -48.84
C ASP A 634 35.46 18.36 -50.24
N SER A 635 34.25 18.46 -50.78
CA SER A 635 33.98 18.13 -52.17
C SER A 635 32.97 19.16 -52.68
N ASN A 636 33.45 20.00 -53.59
CA ASN A 636 32.69 20.97 -54.34
C ASN A 636 31.44 20.31 -54.94
N GLY A 637 30.25 20.75 -54.50
CA GLY A 637 28.97 20.26 -55.01
C GLY A 637 27.82 21.12 -54.50
N SER A 638 27.19 21.83 -55.44
CA SER A 638 26.35 23.02 -55.27
C SER A 638 24.95 22.81 -54.68
N THR A 639 24.31 23.96 -54.39
CA THR A 639 22.86 24.26 -54.17
C THR A 639 22.38 24.11 -52.71
N ALA A 640 21.82 25.12 -52.04
CA ALA A 640 20.70 25.94 -52.46
C ALA A 640 20.81 27.42 -52.08
N SER A 641 20.21 28.21 -52.96
CA SER A 641 20.12 29.67 -53.02
C SER A 641 19.31 30.31 -51.88
N SER A 642 19.86 31.36 -51.27
CA SER A 642 19.06 32.48 -50.79
C SER A 642 19.49 33.75 -51.53
N ARG A 643 18.48 34.40 -52.07
CA ARG A 643 18.50 35.51 -53.03
C ARG A 643 19.14 36.77 -52.45
N SER A 644 20.04 37.38 -53.20
CA SER A 644 20.09 38.84 -53.37
C SER A 644 20.77 39.21 -54.71
N ASN A 645 20.15 40.14 -55.42
CA ASN A 645 20.52 40.60 -56.77
C ASN A 645 21.91 41.26 -56.83
N PRO A 646 22.63 41.18 -57.96
CA PRO A 646 23.88 41.92 -58.15
C PRO A 646 23.57 43.35 -58.62
N LEU A 647 23.88 44.34 -57.79
CA LEU A 647 23.99 45.73 -58.23
C LEU A 647 25.46 46.01 -58.59
N ARG A 648 25.70 45.94 -59.90
CA ARG A 648 26.48 46.88 -60.73
C ARG A 648 27.65 47.60 -60.04
N GLU A 649 28.86 47.22 -60.46
CA GLU A 649 30.09 48.00 -60.30
C GLU A 649 29.91 49.42 -60.86
N GLU A 650 30.23 50.43 -60.05
CA GLU A 650 30.67 51.73 -60.55
C GLU A 650 31.91 52.17 -59.79
N LYS A 651 33.00 52.34 -60.56
CA LYS A 651 34.24 52.99 -60.15
C LYS A 651 33.93 54.31 -59.43
N LEU A 652 34.58 54.56 -58.29
CA LEU A 652 35.14 55.88 -57.95
C LEU A 652 36.13 55.77 -56.78
N THR A 653 37.28 56.39 -57.02
CA THR A 653 38.40 56.69 -56.11
C THR A 653 37.97 57.52 -54.90
N GLN A 654 38.25 57.06 -53.66
CA GLN A 654 38.35 57.95 -52.50
C GLN A 654 39.20 57.42 -51.32
N SER A 655 40.26 58.19 -51.01
CA SER A 655 41.02 58.42 -49.76
C SER A 655 41.30 57.31 -48.72
N ASN A 656 42.60 57.08 -48.49
CA ASN A 656 43.22 56.18 -47.48
C ASN A 656 42.92 56.47 -45.99
N THR A 657 42.16 57.52 -45.63
CA THR A 657 41.86 57.87 -44.23
C THR A 657 40.53 57.33 -43.70
N GLN A 658 39.64 56.83 -44.56
CA GLN A 658 38.43 56.11 -44.14
C GLN A 658 38.69 54.63 -43.86
N ARG A 659 39.75 54.03 -44.43
CA ARG A 659 40.08 52.60 -44.32
C ARG A 659 40.35 52.15 -42.88
N ALA A 660 40.93 53.00 -42.02
CA ALA A 660 41.22 52.65 -40.62
C ALA A 660 39.96 52.69 -39.72
N ARG A 661 39.03 53.63 -39.96
CA ARG A 661 37.74 53.69 -39.26
C ARG A 661 36.75 52.63 -39.75
N SER A 662 36.77 52.33 -41.05
CA SER A 662 35.97 51.25 -41.63
C SER A 662 36.52 49.88 -41.27
N GLN A 663 37.83 49.66 -41.15
CA GLN A 663 38.39 48.40 -40.63
C GLN A 663 38.05 48.16 -39.16
N LEU A 664 38.02 49.21 -38.32
CA LEU A 664 37.61 49.10 -36.92
C LEU A 664 36.11 48.82 -36.80
N LEU A 665 35.28 49.45 -37.64
CA LEU A 665 33.84 49.15 -37.70
C LEU A 665 33.54 47.79 -38.34
N GLU A 666 34.29 47.36 -39.37
CA GLU A 666 34.18 46.04 -40.00
C GLU A 666 34.65 44.92 -39.09
N THR A 667 35.72 45.12 -38.31
CA THR A 667 36.14 44.14 -37.29
C THR A 667 35.15 44.09 -36.14
N HIS A 668 34.54 45.21 -35.74
CA HIS A 668 33.47 45.23 -34.74
C HIS A 668 32.14 44.65 -35.26
N LEU A 669 31.78 44.86 -36.53
CA LEU A 669 30.61 44.27 -37.17
C LEU A 669 30.81 42.78 -37.46
N ALA A 670 31.99 42.38 -37.94
CA ALA A 670 32.37 40.96 -38.08
C ALA A 670 32.47 40.28 -36.72
N LYS A 671 32.91 40.98 -35.66
CA LYS A 671 32.77 40.53 -34.26
C LYS A 671 31.29 40.38 -33.91
N LEU A 672 30.41 41.36 -34.14
CA LEU A 672 28.98 41.27 -33.82
C LEU A 672 28.25 40.12 -34.55
N PHE A 673 28.60 39.84 -35.81
CA PHE A 673 28.01 38.73 -36.58
C PHE A 673 28.64 37.36 -36.27
N LYS A 674 29.91 37.29 -35.85
CA LYS A 674 30.54 36.06 -35.32
C LYS A 674 30.25 35.81 -33.83
N GLN A 675 29.92 36.84 -33.05
CA GLN A 675 29.62 36.78 -31.60
C GLN A 675 28.29 36.08 -31.31
N LYS A 676 27.53 35.70 -32.34
CA LYS A 676 26.39 34.78 -32.29
C LYS A 676 26.78 33.30 -32.13
N VAL A 677 27.98 32.96 -31.66
CA VAL A 677 28.23 31.62 -31.13
C VAL A 677 27.34 31.48 -29.89
N GLU A 678 26.30 30.65 -30.00
CA GLU A 678 25.46 30.27 -28.86
C GLU A 678 26.31 29.44 -27.88
N ILE A 679 27.03 30.13 -26.99
CA ILE A 679 27.86 29.49 -25.95
C ILE A 679 26.99 28.75 -24.93
N PHE A 680 25.71 29.14 -24.82
CA PHE A 680 24.74 28.63 -23.86
C PHE A 680 23.56 27.95 -24.55
N THR A 681 23.83 27.00 -25.46
CA THR A 681 22.81 26.05 -25.91
C THR A 681 22.44 25.09 -24.78
N LYS A 682 21.19 24.60 -24.76
CA LYS A 682 20.79 23.54 -23.82
C LYS A 682 21.74 22.34 -24.00
N VAL A 683 22.38 21.91 -22.92
CA VAL A 683 23.30 20.76 -22.96
C VAL A 683 22.50 19.48 -23.14
N GLU A 684 22.87 18.68 -24.13
CA GLU A 684 22.26 17.37 -24.37
C GLU A 684 23.03 16.29 -23.59
N TYR A 685 22.36 15.19 -23.27
CA TYR A 685 22.95 14.02 -22.59
C TYR A 685 23.81 13.16 -23.54
N THR A 686 24.73 13.80 -24.27
CA THR A 686 25.66 13.15 -25.20
C THR A 686 27.10 13.44 -24.79
N GLN A 687 27.99 12.50 -25.09
CA GLN A 687 29.43 12.67 -24.80
C GLN A 687 29.98 13.96 -25.42
N GLU A 688 29.61 14.21 -26.67
CA GLU A 688 30.12 15.32 -27.48
C GLU A 688 29.60 16.68 -27.01
N SER A 689 28.32 16.77 -26.62
CA SER A 689 27.72 18.02 -26.10
C SER A 689 28.34 18.44 -24.77
N VAL A 690 28.54 17.50 -23.83
CA VAL A 690 29.14 17.78 -22.52
C VAL A 690 30.60 18.21 -22.65
N VAL A 691 31.39 17.47 -23.43
CA VAL A 691 32.81 17.81 -23.65
C VAL A 691 32.95 19.14 -24.40
N SER A 692 32.14 19.37 -25.43
CA SER A 692 32.08 20.65 -26.17
C SER A 692 31.78 21.83 -25.24
N THR A 693 30.80 21.67 -24.34
CA THR A 693 30.43 22.72 -23.38
C THR A 693 31.57 23.00 -22.39
N ILE A 694 32.22 21.97 -21.85
CA ILE A 694 33.37 22.13 -20.94
C ILE A 694 34.52 22.85 -21.66
N VAL A 695 34.82 22.48 -22.92
CA VAL A 695 35.86 23.15 -23.72
C VAL A 695 35.49 24.61 -23.97
N LYS A 696 34.27 24.91 -24.43
CA LYS A 696 33.79 26.29 -24.66
C LYS A 696 33.91 27.15 -23.40
N LEU A 697 33.47 26.66 -22.25
CA LEU A 697 33.60 27.36 -20.97
C LEU A 697 35.07 27.52 -20.54
N SER A 698 35.91 26.52 -20.76
CA SER A 698 37.34 26.57 -20.45
C SER A 698 38.08 27.61 -21.30
N LEU A 699 37.75 27.73 -22.59
CA LEU A 699 38.30 28.74 -23.48
C LEU A 699 37.83 30.15 -23.10
N LYS A 700 36.57 30.31 -22.64
CA LYS A 700 36.10 31.58 -22.08
C LYS A 700 36.81 31.95 -20.78
N SER A 701 37.05 31.00 -19.88
CA SER A 701 37.90 31.23 -18.70
C SER A 701 39.30 31.66 -19.10
N LEU A 702 39.90 31.01 -20.10
CA LEU A 702 41.23 31.35 -20.64
C LEU A 702 41.28 32.77 -21.21
N GLN A 703 40.26 33.17 -21.99
CA GLN A 703 40.11 34.54 -22.50
C GLN A 703 40.09 35.56 -21.36
N GLU A 704 39.33 35.29 -20.30
CA GLU A 704 39.24 36.18 -19.14
C GLU A 704 40.57 36.27 -18.38
N PHE A 705 41.28 35.16 -18.19
CA PHE A 705 42.61 35.20 -17.56
C PHE A 705 43.63 36.01 -18.39
N VAL A 706 43.57 35.91 -19.73
CA VAL A 706 44.41 36.72 -20.62
C VAL A 706 44.06 38.21 -20.50
N ARG A 707 42.77 38.55 -20.44
CA ARG A 707 42.30 39.94 -20.29
C ARG A 707 42.84 40.62 -19.02
N LEU A 708 43.02 39.85 -17.95
CA LEU A 708 43.50 40.35 -16.65
C LEU A 708 45.02 40.59 -16.61
N GLN A 709 45.78 40.12 -17.59
CA GLN A 709 47.24 40.25 -17.62
C GLN A 709 47.70 41.37 -18.56
N THR A 710 48.99 41.70 -18.47
CA THR A 710 49.69 42.59 -19.39
C THR A 710 50.95 41.88 -19.88
N PHE A 711 51.13 41.82 -21.19
CA PHE A 711 52.18 41.02 -21.82
C PHE A 711 53.27 41.88 -22.44
N ASN A 712 54.51 41.40 -22.41
CA ASN A 712 55.56 41.85 -23.34
C ASN A 712 55.47 41.08 -24.67
N ARG A 713 56.28 41.46 -25.67
CA ARG A 713 56.32 40.80 -26.98
C ARG A 713 56.50 39.27 -26.88
N SER A 714 57.47 38.81 -26.10
CA SER A 714 57.77 37.38 -25.94
C SER A 714 56.67 36.60 -25.22
N GLY A 715 55.98 37.22 -24.25
CA GLY A 715 54.84 36.66 -23.54
C GLY A 715 53.62 36.50 -24.46
N PHE A 716 53.37 37.49 -25.31
CA PHE A 716 52.35 37.39 -26.37
C PHE A 716 52.67 36.25 -27.35
N GLN A 717 53.92 36.15 -27.80
CA GLN A 717 54.36 35.07 -28.70
C GLN A 717 54.24 33.67 -28.06
N GLN A 718 54.46 33.54 -26.74
CA GLN A 718 54.22 32.26 -26.04
C GLN A 718 52.75 31.89 -26.01
N ILE A 719 51.84 32.84 -25.73
CA ILE A 719 50.39 32.59 -25.80
C ILE A 719 49.98 32.22 -27.23
N GLN A 720 50.51 32.92 -28.23
CA GLN A 720 50.27 32.58 -29.63
C GLN A 720 50.70 31.14 -29.95
N LEU A 721 51.89 30.72 -29.51
CA LEU A 721 52.40 29.35 -29.68
C LEU A 721 51.52 28.31 -28.97
N ASP A 722 51.17 28.54 -27.71
CA ASP A 722 50.37 27.62 -26.89
C ASP A 722 48.96 27.43 -27.48
N ILE A 723 48.30 28.51 -27.93
CA ILE A 723 46.95 28.48 -28.52
C ILE A 723 46.94 27.81 -29.89
N GLN A 724 47.95 28.08 -30.73
CA GLN A 724 48.05 27.44 -32.05
C GLN A 724 48.31 25.94 -31.94
N PHE A 725 49.06 25.50 -30.93
CA PHE A 725 49.20 24.07 -30.64
C PHE A 725 47.88 23.43 -30.17
N LEU A 726 47.10 24.12 -29.31
CA LEU A 726 45.80 23.63 -28.81
C LEU A 726 44.72 23.50 -29.90
N ARG A 727 44.87 24.20 -31.02
CA ARG A 727 43.89 24.23 -32.10
C ARG A 727 43.58 22.86 -32.69
N THR A 728 44.60 22.04 -32.98
CA THR A 728 44.40 20.71 -33.58
C THR A 728 43.78 19.71 -32.60
N PRO A 729 44.30 19.52 -31.37
CA PRO A 729 43.72 18.58 -30.41
C PRO A 729 42.28 18.92 -29.98
N LEU A 730 41.92 20.21 -29.90
CA LEU A 730 40.56 20.61 -29.50
C LEU A 730 39.52 20.37 -30.60
N LYS A 731 39.88 20.53 -31.88
CA LYS A 731 39.02 20.17 -33.02
C LYS A 731 38.73 18.67 -33.11
N GLU A 732 39.70 17.84 -32.74
CA GLU A 732 39.48 16.39 -32.72
C GLU A 732 38.53 15.94 -31.61
N THR A 733 38.37 16.79 -30.58
CA THR A 733 37.63 16.49 -29.35
C THR A 733 36.19 17.03 -29.37
N VAL A 734 35.90 18.05 -30.18
CA VAL A 734 34.64 18.82 -30.14
C VAL A 734 33.95 18.79 -31.51
N GLU A 735 32.62 18.70 -31.56
CA GLU A 735 31.83 18.71 -32.81
C GLU A 735 31.82 20.07 -33.54
N ASP A 736 31.89 21.16 -32.78
CA ASP A 736 31.73 22.54 -33.28
C ASP A 736 33.09 23.21 -33.54
N ASP A 737 33.74 22.77 -34.62
CA ASP A 737 35.06 23.27 -35.05
C ASP A 737 35.10 24.79 -35.21
N ALA A 738 34.01 25.38 -35.73
CA ALA A 738 33.91 26.81 -35.99
C ALA A 738 33.87 27.64 -34.70
N ALA A 739 33.13 27.19 -33.68
CA ALA A 739 33.10 27.87 -32.39
C ALA A 739 34.44 27.76 -31.66
N VAL A 740 35.11 26.61 -31.73
CA VAL A 740 36.45 26.43 -31.12
C VAL A 740 37.46 27.36 -31.79
N ASP A 741 37.49 27.41 -33.12
CA ASP A 741 38.38 28.32 -33.85
C ASP A 741 38.14 29.79 -33.49
N PHE A 742 36.87 30.19 -33.41
CA PHE A 742 36.49 31.54 -33.02
C PHE A 742 36.96 31.89 -31.61
N LEU A 743 36.72 31.01 -30.64
CA LEU A 743 37.14 31.23 -29.24
C LEU A 743 38.66 31.29 -29.09
N LEU A 744 39.40 30.45 -29.82
CA LEU A 744 40.88 30.50 -29.82
C LEU A 744 41.41 31.79 -30.46
N ASP A 745 40.80 32.25 -31.56
CA ASP A 745 41.15 33.52 -32.18
C ASP A 745 40.86 34.70 -31.24
N GLU A 746 39.74 34.67 -30.50
CA GLU A 746 39.44 35.69 -29.49
C GLU A 746 40.49 35.75 -28.37
N VAL A 747 41.08 34.62 -27.98
CA VAL A 747 42.16 34.58 -26.99
C VAL A 747 43.42 35.25 -27.53
N ILE A 748 43.80 34.99 -28.79
CA ILE A 748 44.98 35.62 -29.43
C ILE A 748 44.75 37.12 -29.58
N VAL A 749 43.57 37.54 -30.04
CA VAL A 749 43.20 38.96 -30.15
C VAL A 749 43.25 39.62 -28.78
N GLY A 750 42.65 39.01 -27.76
CA GLY A 750 42.71 39.52 -26.38
C GLY A 750 44.14 39.63 -25.85
N ALA A 751 45.02 38.68 -26.16
CA ALA A 751 46.43 38.76 -25.79
C ALA A 751 47.16 39.91 -26.52
N SER A 752 46.83 40.16 -27.79
CA SER A 752 47.42 41.25 -28.58
C SER A 752 47.01 42.64 -28.07
N GLU A 753 45.74 42.81 -27.69
CA GLU A 753 45.20 44.06 -27.12
C GLU A 753 45.84 44.38 -25.75
N ARG A 754 46.34 43.36 -25.04
CA ARG A 754 46.99 43.46 -23.73
C ARG A 754 48.53 43.45 -23.79
N CYS A 755 49.10 43.42 -24.99
CA CYS A 755 50.56 43.41 -25.20
C CYS A 755 51.11 44.82 -25.41
N LEU A 756 52.28 45.11 -24.84
CA LEU A 756 52.98 46.38 -25.02
C LEU A 756 53.54 46.56 -26.45
N ASP A 757 53.90 45.45 -27.11
CA ASP A 757 54.44 45.42 -28.48
C ASP A 757 53.95 44.14 -29.19
N PRO A 758 52.75 44.17 -29.82
CA PRO A 758 52.10 43.01 -30.38
C PRO A 758 52.68 42.62 -31.75
N ILE A 759 53.90 42.08 -31.76
CA ILE A 759 54.51 41.52 -32.97
C ILE A 759 54.37 39.99 -32.95
N PRO A 760 53.56 39.40 -33.85
CA PRO A 760 53.37 37.95 -33.90
C PRO A 760 54.65 37.22 -34.29
N LEU A 761 54.75 35.97 -33.87
CA LEU A 761 55.81 35.06 -34.31
C LEU A 761 55.60 34.73 -35.80
N GLU A 762 56.69 34.63 -36.56
CA GLU A 762 56.62 34.28 -37.98
C GLU A 762 56.04 32.86 -38.15
N PRO A 763 55.09 32.63 -39.08
CA PRO A 763 54.49 31.32 -39.31
C PRO A 763 55.47 30.14 -39.46
N PRO A 764 56.60 30.26 -40.21
CA PRO A 764 57.53 29.14 -40.35
C PRO A 764 58.30 28.80 -39.07
N ILE A 765 58.46 29.74 -38.13
CA ILE A 765 59.08 29.48 -36.82
C ILE A 765 58.06 28.80 -35.91
N LEU A 766 56.81 29.28 -35.93
CA LEU A 766 55.69 28.70 -35.21
C LEU A 766 55.48 27.23 -35.59
N ASP A 767 55.43 26.93 -36.89
CA ASP A 767 55.24 25.57 -37.41
C ASP A 767 56.39 24.64 -37.00
N LYS A 768 57.64 25.13 -37.04
CA LYS A 768 58.81 24.36 -36.58
C LYS A 768 58.73 23.99 -35.11
N LEU A 769 58.33 24.92 -34.24
CA LEU A 769 58.20 24.68 -32.80
C LEU A 769 57.06 23.72 -32.48
N ILE A 770 55.93 23.83 -33.19
CA ILE A 770 54.79 22.91 -33.05
C ILE A 770 55.18 21.50 -33.50
N GLN A 771 55.82 21.36 -34.67
CA GLN A 771 56.29 20.06 -35.17
C GLN A 771 57.34 19.42 -34.23
N ALA A 772 58.25 20.22 -33.68
CA ALA A 772 59.22 19.75 -32.70
C ALA A 772 58.56 19.23 -31.42
N LYS A 773 57.47 19.86 -30.96
CA LYS A 773 56.69 19.37 -29.82
C LYS A 773 55.94 18.09 -30.16
N LEU A 774 55.27 18.02 -31.31
CA LEU A 774 54.54 16.82 -31.76
C LEU A 774 55.47 15.60 -31.90
N ALA A 775 56.70 15.79 -32.41
CA ALA A 775 57.71 14.74 -32.49
C ALA A 775 58.10 14.21 -31.09
N LYS A 776 58.36 15.12 -30.13
CA LYS A 776 58.67 14.75 -28.74
C LYS A 776 57.51 14.01 -28.06
N THR A 777 56.26 14.42 -28.30
CA THR A 777 55.09 13.74 -27.73
C THR A 777 54.90 12.34 -28.32
N ARG A 778 55.23 12.13 -29.60
CA ARG A 778 55.17 10.81 -30.25
C ARG A 778 56.21 9.83 -29.70
N ASP A 779 57.39 10.33 -29.31
CA ASP A 779 58.46 9.52 -28.69
C ASP A 779 58.21 9.20 -27.20
N GLN A 780 57.32 9.96 -26.53
CA GLN A 780 56.96 9.76 -25.11
C GLN A 780 55.76 8.82 -24.89
N ILE A 781 55.06 8.41 -25.95
CA ILE A 781 54.07 7.33 -25.88
C ILE A 781 54.84 6.02 -26.11
N PRO A 782 55.09 5.18 -25.08
CA PRO A 782 55.62 3.87 -25.36
C PRO A 782 54.58 3.13 -26.19
N SER A 783 55.03 2.55 -27.30
CA SER A 783 54.25 1.62 -28.11
C SER A 783 53.69 0.50 -27.23
N ALA A 784 52.46 0.66 -26.75
CA ALA A 784 51.68 -0.41 -26.18
C ALA A 784 51.08 -1.19 -27.35
N SER A 785 51.80 -2.25 -27.74
CA SER A 785 51.25 -3.43 -28.38
C SER A 785 50.31 -4.16 -27.42
#